data_AF-A0A2V6ZY62-F1
#
_entry.id   AF-A0A2V6ZY62-F1
#
_cell.length_a   1.000
_cell.length_b   1.000
_cell.length_c   1.000
_cell.angle_alpha   90.00
_cell.angle_beta   90.00
_cell.angle_gamma   90.00
#
_symmetry.space_group_name_H-M   'P 1'
#
loop_
_entity.id
_entity.type
_entity.pdbx_description
1 polymer ?
#
loop_
_entity_poly.entity_id
_entity_poly.type
_entity_poly.pdbx_seq_one_letter_code
_entity_poly.pdbx_strand_id
1 'polypeptide(L)'
;MGERLFGARVRRREDGRLITGHGRYVADVAHPGLLHVAVHRSPHAHARIVRVDRSEARRRPGVVHVLVPKDVAALGRLPLLVPHASLVAPACPEILPQEIVSYAGQAVALVIAESAAQAEDALEALRVEYQPLPAVASLDDALRAGGPRVHPGGNVASRFTQKVGDPASELARAPVVLRERFHLHRGAGMAMETRAIAARWDGDLGQVTVWSTTQAPQILRRLLARYLALPEHAVRVVTQDIGGGFGPKAIVYAEDILIPLLARALGRAVRFVETRREHFLSVTQERDQWHDVELGLTREGRIVAIRDSFVHDCGAFVSWGVIVPILTSVSVPGPYRVPNYEVTLTALYTNRVPVTPVRGAGRPQAVFVMERMLDLAAGRLGIDRVAIRARNLIQPDEFPYDVGLISRDNSPRRYDSGNYPECLRRVAEAVGAADFAAERERARAAGRAIGLGFALFVEDTGLGPYEGVRVRVDPAGHVFVFSGTSSQGQAHETTLAQIVADGLSTPLEQITVVPGDTAGIPYGVGTFASRVGVLASNSAAHAAAEVRKKAIAVAADHLEAAPEDLALEDGRITVRGAPARGLTLGDVAAIATAPRPGYALPGAMDPGLEASGYVHVPQSTYSNGAHAAVVEVDAETGTVRILRYVAVDDCGTMINPLVVEGQIHGGIAHGIGNALHEEIVYDATGQLVTGTLMDYALPRAADVPPLEVGHVVTPSPLNPLGVKGAGEGGTLPRDRDDANLISRRVLIRTAGIAAGAAALAPRIAGAQAPAPMAPPSTITTPPRDFGPNAPPNVYFTDPDVLTIDPIFNGLRQPNAPIQRLWTGALWSEGPAWSGVGRYLVWSDIPNNRQMRWLEDNGRVTVFRMPSNNSNGNTFDFQGRQLSCEHLTRRVVRYEHDGSITVIADRFEGKRLNSPNDVVPHPDGSYWFTDPPYGGQLYEGAPDTAGGPSNAAGRLKSRLGQAVGMGDNKRELSTNVYRVDPSGKVELVVGEDQVPDPNGLALSPDYKKLYVISTGKGPGDTGPGGKGEMYSFDVGTNNKVSNRKLFSDFMIDGVKCGPDGVRCDVDGNLWCSSNAGRAVGYSGVTVWSPEGKLIGRIRLPEICGNICFGGPKRNRLFMAASQSLYALYVATQGASPG
;
A
#
# COMPACT_ATOMS: atom_id res chain seq x y z
N MET A 1 -42.05 -26.08 1.96
CA MET A 1 -41.23 -24.92 1.59
C MET A 1 -40.01 -24.87 2.49
N GLY A 2 -38.81 -25.00 1.93
CA GLY A 2 -37.55 -24.69 2.64
C GLY A 2 -37.38 -23.19 2.89
N GLU A 3 -36.36 -22.83 3.68
CA GLU A 3 -36.01 -21.44 3.96
C GLU A 3 -35.44 -20.75 2.71
N ARG A 4 -35.91 -19.52 2.43
CA ARG A 4 -35.52 -18.78 1.22
C ARG A 4 -34.08 -18.26 1.33
N LEU A 5 -33.22 -18.64 0.40
CA LEU A 5 -31.79 -18.28 0.42
C LEU A 5 -31.52 -16.93 -0.25
N PHE A 6 -32.34 -16.48 -1.19
CA PHE A 6 -32.22 -15.12 -1.73
C PHE A 6 -32.61 -14.09 -0.67
N GLY A 7 -31.68 -13.18 -0.35
CA GLY A 7 -31.80 -12.18 0.72
C GLY A 7 -31.20 -12.65 2.06
N ALA A 8 -30.87 -13.93 2.22
CA ALA A 8 -30.23 -14.45 3.42
C ALA A 8 -28.73 -14.09 3.48
N ARG A 9 -28.21 -13.90 4.70
CA ARG A 9 -26.79 -13.61 4.99
C ARG A 9 -25.95 -14.89 4.99
N VAL A 10 -25.99 -15.62 3.88
CA VAL A 10 -25.27 -16.88 3.67
C VAL A 10 -23.75 -16.62 3.68
N ARG A 11 -22.97 -17.47 4.37
CA ARG A 11 -21.50 -17.37 4.42
C ARG A 11 -20.89 -17.71 3.05
N ARG A 12 -19.71 -17.14 2.75
CA ARG A 12 -19.07 -17.38 1.45
C ARG A 12 -18.56 -18.81 1.35
N ARG A 13 -18.94 -19.51 0.28
CA ARG A 13 -18.43 -20.82 -0.12
C ARG A 13 -16.94 -20.76 -0.46
N GLU A 14 -16.52 -19.64 -1.06
CA GLU A 14 -15.16 -19.34 -1.45
C GLU A 14 -14.20 -19.38 -0.24
N ASP A 15 -14.65 -18.97 0.96
CA ASP A 15 -13.80 -18.88 2.16
C ASP A 15 -13.11 -20.20 2.49
N GLY A 16 -13.78 -21.35 2.31
CA GLY A 16 -13.26 -22.67 2.68
C GLY A 16 -11.95 -23.05 1.99
N ARG A 17 -11.71 -22.56 0.76
CA ARG A 17 -10.42 -22.72 0.06
C ARG A 17 -9.48 -21.53 0.27
N LEU A 18 -10.02 -20.32 0.39
CA LEU A 18 -9.21 -19.10 0.46
C LEU A 18 -8.49 -18.94 1.81
N ILE A 19 -9.12 -19.32 2.93
CA ILE A 19 -8.52 -19.20 4.28
C ILE A 19 -7.59 -20.36 4.64
N THR A 20 -7.53 -21.40 3.80
CA THR A 20 -6.76 -22.65 4.03
C THR A 20 -5.52 -22.77 3.14
N GLY A 21 -5.24 -21.80 2.27
CA GLY A 21 -4.16 -21.89 1.29
C GLY A 21 -4.46 -22.85 0.14
N HIS A 22 -5.73 -23.03 -0.20
CA HIS A 22 -6.22 -23.89 -1.29
C HIS A 22 -6.94 -23.11 -2.41
N GLY A 23 -6.90 -21.77 -2.36
CA GLY A 23 -7.19 -20.91 -3.51
C GLY A 23 -6.25 -21.21 -4.68
N ARG A 24 -6.66 -20.85 -5.90
CA ARG A 24 -5.90 -21.13 -7.13
C ARG A 24 -5.75 -19.86 -7.95
N TYR A 25 -4.61 -19.20 -7.80
CA TYR A 25 -4.23 -17.99 -8.53
C TYR A 25 -3.38 -18.34 -9.76
N VAL A 26 -3.20 -17.40 -10.68
CA VAL A 26 -2.44 -17.68 -11.91
C VAL A 26 -0.94 -17.92 -11.63
N ALA A 27 -0.43 -17.38 -10.52
CA ALA A 27 0.92 -17.67 -10.02
C ALA A 27 1.11 -19.13 -9.55
N ASP A 28 0.02 -19.85 -9.26
CA ASP A 28 0.04 -21.26 -8.82
C ASP A 28 -0.01 -22.25 -9.99
N VAL A 29 -0.24 -21.77 -11.22
CA VAL A 29 -0.31 -22.60 -12.43
C VAL A 29 1.07 -23.21 -12.72
N ALA A 30 1.21 -24.49 -12.38
CA ALA A 30 2.40 -25.30 -12.60
C ALA A 30 2.21 -26.27 -13.79
N HIS A 31 3.28 -26.51 -14.54
CA HIS A 31 3.30 -27.48 -15.63
C HIS A 31 4.73 -28.04 -15.81
N PRO A 32 4.91 -29.32 -16.18
CA PRO A 32 6.21 -29.81 -16.62
C PRO A 32 6.79 -28.93 -17.75
N GLY A 33 8.05 -28.53 -17.61
CA GLY A 33 8.75 -27.70 -18.59
C GLY A 33 8.28 -26.25 -18.69
N LEU A 34 7.51 -25.73 -17.72
CA LEU A 34 7.05 -24.34 -17.66
C LEU A 34 8.20 -23.34 -17.87
N LEU A 35 7.95 -22.33 -18.68
CA LEU A 35 8.84 -21.20 -18.92
C LEU A 35 8.36 -19.95 -18.20
N HIS A 36 9.31 -19.14 -17.75
CA HIS A 36 9.09 -17.87 -17.05
C HIS A 36 9.48 -16.70 -17.96
N VAL A 37 8.81 -15.56 -17.79
CA VAL A 37 9.02 -14.37 -18.62
C VAL A 37 9.32 -13.14 -17.76
N ALA A 38 10.39 -12.43 -18.12
CA ALA A 38 10.71 -11.09 -17.62
C ALA A 38 10.54 -10.06 -18.76
N VAL A 39 10.08 -8.84 -18.42
CA VAL A 39 9.71 -7.81 -19.41
C VAL A 39 10.64 -6.61 -19.31
N HIS A 40 11.35 -6.29 -20.39
CA HIS A 40 12.13 -5.06 -20.48
C HIS A 40 11.18 -3.91 -20.76
N ARG A 41 11.10 -2.98 -19.82
CA ARG A 41 10.21 -1.82 -19.84
C ARG A 41 11.00 -0.53 -20.08
N SER A 42 10.40 0.39 -20.83
CA SER A 42 11.00 1.68 -21.15
C SER A 42 11.42 2.45 -19.89
N PRO A 43 12.68 2.89 -19.77
CA PRO A 43 13.11 3.84 -18.75
C PRO A 43 12.78 5.30 -19.11
N HIS A 44 12.11 5.56 -20.24
CA HIS A 44 11.81 6.91 -20.73
C HIS A 44 10.31 7.14 -20.95
N ALA A 45 9.84 8.32 -20.53
CA ALA A 45 8.48 8.80 -20.80
C ALA A 45 8.20 9.01 -22.30
N HIS A 46 9.18 9.54 -23.04
CA HIS A 46 9.11 9.67 -24.49
C HIS A 46 10.50 9.46 -25.10
N ALA A 47 10.65 8.48 -26.00
CA ALA A 47 11.89 8.24 -26.72
C ALA A 47 11.66 7.47 -28.03
N ARG A 48 12.56 7.67 -29.00
CA ARG A 48 12.72 6.76 -30.15
C ARG A 48 13.58 5.56 -29.74
N ILE A 49 13.17 4.36 -30.13
CA ILE A 49 14.00 3.15 -30.05
C ILE A 49 14.97 3.17 -31.24
N VAL A 50 16.26 3.29 -30.98
CA VAL A 50 17.31 3.29 -32.02
C VAL A 50 17.71 1.85 -32.35
N ARG A 51 17.93 1.02 -31.32
CA ARG A 51 18.38 -0.37 -31.46
C ARG A 51 17.92 -1.22 -30.27
N VAL A 52 17.62 -2.49 -30.53
CA VAL A 52 17.47 -3.53 -29.50
C VAL A 52 18.46 -4.65 -29.82
N ASP A 53 19.47 -4.83 -28.97
CA ASP A 53 20.47 -5.91 -29.10
C ASP A 53 20.22 -7.01 -28.06
N ARG A 54 19.73 -8.14 -28.55
CA ARG A 54 19.43 -9.36 -27.79
C ARG A 54 20.53 -10.41 -27.86
N SER A 55 21.70 -10.10 -28.43
CA SER A 55 22.73 -11.11 -28.70
C SER A 55 23.37 -11.66 -27.42
N GLU A 56 23.52 -10.83 -26.38
CA GLU A 56 24.09 -11.27 -25.10
C GLU A 56 23.05 -12.00 -24.23
N ALA A 57 21.85 -11.43 -24.06
CA ALA A 57 20.72 -12.08 -23.40
C ALA A 57 20.46 -13.51 -23.93
N ARG A 58 20.46 -13.70 -25.26
CA ARG A 58 20.29 -15.03 -25.90
C ARG A 58 21.40 -16.06 -25.60
N ARG A 59 22.52 -15.65 -25.01
CA ARG A 59 23.63 -16.55 -24.61
C ARG A 59 23.67 -16.86 -23.11
N ARG A 60 22.76 -16.28 -22.31
CA ARG A 60 22.70 -16.54 -20.86
C ARG A 60 22.11 -17.93 -20.59
N PRO A 61 22.63 -18.70 -19.60
CA PRO A 61 22.13 -20.05 -19.30
C PRO A 61 20.64 -20.09 -18.97
N GLY A 62 19.93 -21.09 -19.50
CA GLY A 62 18.48 -21.26 -19.29
C GLY A 62 17.58 -20.33 -20.10
N VAL A 63 18.12 -19.42 -20.92
CA VAL A 63 17.31 -18.60 -21.84
C VAL A 63 16.88 -19.43 -23.05
N VAL A 64 15.57 -19.48 -23.28
CA VAL A 64 14.96 -20.21 -24.41
C VAL A 64 14.59 -19.27 -25.55
N HIS A 65 14.15 -18.04 -25.24
CA HIS A 65 13.84 -17.05 -26.27
C HIS A 65 14.01 -15.61 -25.77
N VAL A 66 14.25 -14.67 -26.70
CA VAL A 66 14.23 -13.23 -26.43
C VAL A 66 13.50 -12.54 -27.57
N LEU A 67 12.30 -12.03 -27.28
CA LEU A 67 11.36 -11.42 -28.21
C LEU A 67 11.53 -9.88 -28.21
N VAL A 68 11.57 -9.28 -29.40
CA VAL A 68 11.79 -7.83 -29.60
C VAL A 68 10.79 -7.29 -30.65
N PRO A 69 10.60 -5.97 -30.80
CA PRO A 69 9.45 -5.44 -31.54
C PRO A 69 9.32 -5.94 -32.98
N LYS A 70 10.46 -6.11 -33.68
CA LYS A 70 10.52 -6.59 -35.07
C LYS A 70 10.01 -8.03 -35.26
N ASP A 71 10.00 -8.87 -34.22
CA ASP A 71 9.47 -10.23 -34.31
C ASP A 71 7.93 -10.25 -34.37
N VAL A 72 7.27 -9.19 -33.88
CA VAL A 72 5.81 -9.10 -33.71
C VAL A 72 5.18 -7.92 -34.45
N ALA A 73 5.95 -7.24 -35.32
CA ALA A 73 5.49 -6.09 -36.10
C ALA A 73 4.18 -6.36 -36.88
N ALA A 74 4.01 -7.59 -37.39
CA ALA A 74 2.83 -8.02 -38.12
C ALA A 74 1.54 -8.10 -37.26
N LEU A 75 1.62 -8.10 -35.93
CA LEU A 75 0.45 -8.04 -35.05
C LEU A 75 -0.13 -6.61 -34.97
N GLY A 76 0.67 -5.58 -35.28
CA GLY A 76 0.24 -4.20 -35.25
C GLY A 76 -0.15 -3.71 -33.85
N ARG A 77 -1.38 -3.20 -33.71
CA ARG A 77 -1.89 -2.47 -32.54
C ARG A 77 -3.02 -3.19 -31.83
N LEU A 78 -3.13 -2.98 -30.52
CA LEU A 78 -4.35 -3.29 -29.77
C LEU A 78 -5.53 -2.46 -30.34
N PRO A 79 -6.77 -2.98 -30.31
CA PRO A 79 -7.91 -2.27 -30.85
C PRO A 79 -8.40 -1.18 -29.89
N LEU A 80 -9.13 -0.21 -30.45
CA LEU A 80 -10.07 0.62 -29.70
C LEU A 80 -11.29 -0.24 -29.35
N LEU A 81 -11.42 -0.65 -28.09
CA LEU A 81 -12.47 -1.55 -27.63
C LEU A 81 -13.81 -0.83 -27.39
N VAL A 82 -13.79 0.47 -27.10
CA VAL A 82 -15.00 1.27 -26.87
C VAL A 82 -14.90 2.58 -27.67
N PRO A 83 -15.35 2.59 -28.94
CA PRO A 83 -15.32 3.80 -29.77
C PRO A 83 -16.37 4.82 -29.34
N HIS A 84 -16.09 6.11 -29.56
CA HIS A 84 -17.02 7.22 -29.33
C HIS A 84 -16.83 8.29 -30.41
N ALA A 85 -17.92 8.92 -30.87
CA ALA A 85 -17.91 9.83 -32.02
C ALA A 85 -17.09 11.12 -31.81
N SER A 86 -16.81 11.50 -30.55
CA SER A 86 -15.99 12.67 -30.22
C SER A 86 -14.48 12.41 -30.20
N LEU A 87 -14.00 11.20 -30.54
CA LEU A 87 -12.58 10.89 -30.63
C LEU A 87 -11.98 11.50 -31.91
N VAL A 88 -10.99 12.37 -31.77
CA VAL A 88 -10.42 13.12 -32.91
C VAL A 88 -9.33 12.33 -33.64
N ALA A 89 -8.43 11.72 -32.87
CA ALA A 89 -7.37 10.85 -33.36
C ALA A 89 -7.09 9.76 -32.31
N PRO A 90 -7.86 8.66 -32.28
CA PRO A 90 -7.74 7.64 -31.24
C PRO A 90 -6.45 6.82 -31.38
N ALA A 91 -5.54 6.98 -30.42
CA ALA A 91 -4.27 6.27 -30.36
C ALA A 91 -4.39 5.02 -29.49
N CYS A 92 -4.00 3.87 -30.05
CA CYS A 92 -3.83 2.60 -29.35
C CYS A 92 -2.38 2.10 -29.50
N PRO A 93 -1.84 1.39 -28.50
CA PRO A 93 -0.44 0.96 -28.50
C PRO A 93 -0.22 -0.18 -29.50
N GLU A 94 1.00 -0.24 -30.02
CA GLU A 94 1.52 -1.43 -30.72
C GLU A 94 1.77 -2.56 -29.70
N ILE A 95 1.63 -3.83 -30.12
CA ILE A 95 1.84 -4.97 -29.22
C ILE A 95 3.25 -4.94 -28.60
N LEU A 96 4.24 -4.54 -29.40
CA LEU A 96 5.46 -3.92 -28.91
C LEU A 96 5.73 -2.67 -29.78
N PRO A 97 6.17 -1.54 -29.20
CA PRO A 97 6.46 -0.31 -29.93
C PRO A 97 7.57 -0.52 -30.95
N GLN A 98 7.30 -0.21 -32.22
CA GLN A 98 8.25 -0.43 -33.31
C GLN A 98 9.32 0.68 -33.40
N GLU A 99 8.92 1.93 -33.15
CA GLU A 99 9.80 3.10 -33.27
C GLU A 99 9.84 3.99 -32.02
N ILE A 100 8.73 4.16 -31.29
CA ILE A 100 8.60 5.14 -30.21
C ILE A 100 7.96 4.51 -28.97
N VAL A 101 8.58 4.74 -27.81
CA VAL A 101 7.99 4.52 -26.48
C VAL A 101 7.29 5.80 -26.01
N SER A 102 6.06 5.66 -25.54
CA SER A 102 5.15 6.79 -25.21
C SER A 102 4.88 6.95 -23.71
N TYR A 103 5.38 6.06 -22.85
CA TYR A 103 5.41 6.24 -21.40
C TYR A 103 6.53 5.40 -20.74
N ALA A 104 7.03 5.84 -19.59
CA ALA A 104 7.99 5.09 -18.78
C ALA A 104 7.27 3.88 -18.17
N GLY A 105 7.80 2.67 -18.41
CA GLY A 105 7.15 1.41 -18.07
C GLY A 105 6.53 0.64 -19.25
N GLN A 106 6.42 1.23 -20.45
CA GLN A 106 5.92 0.53 -21.64
C GLN A 106 6.84 -0.66 -21.99
N ALA A 107 6.25 -1.85 -22.23
CA ALA A 107 7.01 -3.03 -22.63
C ALA A 107 7.69 -2.84 -24.00
N VAL A 108 8.95 -3.24 -24.12
CA VAL A 108 9.76 -3.15 -25.35
C VAL A 108 10.31 -4.51 -25.80
N ALA A 109 10.62 -5.41 -24.86
CA ALA A 109 11.08 -6.77 -25.17
C ALA A 109 10.73 -7.75 -24.04
N LEU A 110 10.64 -9.04 -24.36
CA LEU A 110 10.41 -10.12 -23.40
C LEU A 110 11.60 -11.10 -23.43
N VAL A 111 12.09 -11.50 -22.26
CA VAL A 111 13.07 -12.59 -22.11
C VAL A 111 12.34 -13.79 -21.51
N ILE A 112 12.54 -14.97 -22.12
CA ILE A 112 11.85 -16.20 -21.77
C ILE A 112 12.90 -17.25 -21.38
N ALA A 113 12.83 -17.74 -20.15
CA ALA A 113 13.81 -18.66 -19.57
C ALA A 113 13.16 -19.79 -18.74
N GLU A 114 13.97 -20.76 -18.33
CA GLU A 114 13.53 -21.95 -17.58
C GLU A 114 13.24 -21.70 -16.09
N SER A 115 13.59 -20.52 -15.57
CA SER A 115 13.19 -20.02 -14.26
C SER A 115 13.05 -18.50 -14.26
N ALA A 116 12.34 -17.94 -13.28
CA ALA A 116 12.15 -16.49 -13.17
C ALA A 116 13.48 -15.75 -13.01
N ALA A 117 14.36 -16.21 -12.12
CA ALA A 117 15.69 -15.63 -11.91
C ALA A 117 16.52 -15.60 -13.20
N GLN A 118 16.55 -16.70 -13.97
CA GLN A 118 17.27 -16.71 -15.26
C GLN A 118 16.65 -15.76 -16.30
N ALA A 119 15.35 -15.47 -16.24
CA ALA A 119 14.72 -14.49 -17.12
C ALA A 119 15.13 -13.06 -16.74
N GLU A 120 15.25 -12.77 -15.44
CA GLU A 120 15.69 -11.49 -14.88
C GLU A 120 17.20 -11.26 -15.09
N ASP A 121 18.06 -12.23 -14.75
CA ASP A 121 19.52 -12.21 -14.99
C ASP A 121 19.87 -11.95 -16.47
N ALA A 122 19.06 -12.47 -17.39
CA ALA A 122 19.23 -12.30 -18.82
C ALA A 122 18.58 -11.02 -19.36
N LEU A 123 17.70 -10.36 -18.59
CA LEU A 123 17.14 -9.06 -18.91
C LEU A 123 18.18 -7.95 -18.76
N GLU A 124 19.07 -8.04 -17.78
CA GLU A 124 20.22 -7.12 -17.63
C GLU A 124 21.18 -7.18 -18.82
N ALA A 125 21.27 -8.33 -19.48
CA ALA A 125 22.08 -8.55 -20.67
C ALA A 125 21.39 -8.08 -21.99
N LEU A 126 20.17 -7.57 -21.93
CA LEU A 126 19.49 -6.96 -23.08
C LEU A 126 19.87 -5.48 -23.19
N ARG A 127 20.46 -5.09 -24.32
CA ARG A 127 20.87 -3.69 -24.54
C ARG A 127 19.87 -2.99 -25.45
N VAL A 128 19.19 -1.96 -24.93
CA VAL A 128 18.29 -1.11 -25.72
C VAL A 128 18.86 0.30 -25.79
N GLU A 129 18.99 0.81 -27.00
CA GLU A 129 19.48 2.15 -27.31
C GLU A 129 18.28 3.05 -27.58
N TYR A 130 18.15 4.12 -26.80
CA TYR A 130 17.05 5.09 -26.88
C TYR A 130 17.59 6.48 -27.23
N GLN A 131 16.81 7.21 -28.03
CA GLN A 131 16.98 8.64 -28.23
C GLN A 131 15.79 9.36 -27.58
N PRO A 132 15.97 9.96 -26.38
CA PRO A 132 14.91 10.70 -25.70
C PRO A 132 14.28 11.80 -26.56
N LEU A 133 12.98 12.01 -26.37
CA LEU A 133 12.18 13.03 -27.04
C LEU A 133 11.51 13.93 -25.98
N PRO A 134 11.15 15.18 -26.31
CA PRO A 134 10.36 16.02 -25.40
C PRO A 134 9.04 15.35 -25.03
N ALA A 135 8.86 15.08 -23.72
CA ALA A 135 7.67 14.45 -23.18
C ALA A 135 6.59 15.48 -22.83
N VAL A 136 5.32 15.06 -22.92
CA VAL A 136 4.17 15.76 -22.36
C VAL A 136 3.99 15.25 -20.92
N ALA A 137 4.64 15.91 -19.94
CA ALA A 137 4.70 15.40 -18.57
C ALA A 137 3.47 15.77 -17.71
N SER A 138 2.78 16.87 -18.06
CA SER A 138 1.59 17.40 -17.37
C SER A 138 0.45 17.75 -18.33
N LEU A 139 -0.70 18.14 -17.77
CA LEU A 139 -1.80 18.71 -18.53
C LEU A 139 -1.47 20.10 -19.09
N ASP A 140 -0.62 20.90 -18.43
CA ASP A 140 -0.12 22.16 -18.98
C ASP A 140 0.72 21.96 -20.25
N ASP A 141 1.61 20.96 -20.26
CA ASP A 141 2.34 20.58 -21.48
C ASP A 141 1.41 20.13 -22.60
N ALA A 142 0.32 19.41 -22.26
CA ALA A 142 -0.64 18.93 -23.23
C ALA A 142 -1.44 20.08 -23.88
N LEU A 143 -1.75 21.12 -23.09
CA LEU A 143 -2.48 22.33 -23.49
C LEU A 143 -1.61 23.40 -24.16
N ARG A 144 -0.29 23.41 -23.88
CA ARG A 144 0.63 24.46 -24.32
C ARG A 144 0.72 24.55 -25.85
N ALA A 145 0.34 25.69 -26.40
CA ALA A 145 0.49 25.98 -27.83
C ALA A 145 1.96 25.87 -28.26
N GLY A 146 2.24 25.06 -29.29
CA GLY A 146 3.61 24.75 -29.71
C GLY A 146 4.42 23.86 -28.76
N GLY A 147 3.78 23.27 -27.75
CA GLY A 147 4.39 22.33 -26.81
C GLY A 147 4.72 20.96 -27.40
N PRO A 148 5.29 20.06 -26.57
CA PRO A 148 5.54 18.66 -26.94
C PRO A 148 4.26 17.94 -27.36
N ARG A 149 4.40 16.83 -28.09
CA ARG A 149 3.27 16.00 -28.52
C ARG A 149 3.50 14.53 -28.18
N VAL A 150 2.47 13.86 -27.67
CA VAL A 150 2.48 12.39 -27.50
C VAL A 150 2.33 11.69 -28.85
N HIS A 151 1.46 12.23 -29.72
CA HIS A 151 1.15 11.67 -31.04
C HIS A 151 1.21 12.76 -32.13
N PRO A 152 1.53 12.40 -33.40
CA PRO A 152 1.59 13.38 -34.50
C PRO A 152 0.32 14.21 -34.67
N GLY A 153 -0.86 13.59 -34.47
CA GLY A 153 -2.18 14.23 -34.51
C GLY A 153 -2.47 15.25 -33.40
N GLY A 154 -1.57 15.43 -32.44
CA GLY A 154 -1.71 16.36 -31.32
C GLY A 154 -2.19 15.68 -30.03
N ASN A 155 -2.34 16.49 -28.97
CA ASN A 155 -2.61 15.99 -27.62
C ASN A 155 -4.10 15.87 -27.28
N VAL A 156 -5.02 16.38 -28.11
CA VAL A 156 -6.47 16.28 -27.84
C VAL A 156 -6.98 14.91 -28.32
N ALA A 157 -7.24 14.01 -27.38
CA ALA A 157 -7.88 12.72 -27.65
C ALA A 157 -9.37 12.90 -28.00
N SER A 158 -10.05 13.77 -27.26
CA SER A 158 -11.48 14.06 -27.46
C SER A 158 -11.87 15.43 -26.92
N ARG A 159 -12.89 16.05 -27.50
CA ARG A 159 -13.59 17.20 -26.91
C ARG A 159 -15.07 17.15 -27.28
N PHE A 160 -15.97 17.32 -26.31
CA PHE A 160 -17.40 17.52 -26.56
C PHE A 160 -18.09 18.24 -25.39
N THR A 161 -19.30 18.72 -25.65
CA THR A 161 -20.14 19.44 -24.69
C THR A 161 -21.52 18.80 -24.63
N GLN A 162 -22.10 18.64 -23.43
CA GLN A 162 -23.55 18.39 -23.26
C GLN A 162 -24.22 19.63 -22.66
N LYS A 163 -25.49 19.86 -23.01
CA LYS A 163 -26.29 20.98 -22.49
C LYS A 163 -27.75 20.59 -22.28
N VAL A 164 -28.30 20.98 -21.13
CA VAL A 164 -29.69 20.85 -20.71
C VAL A 164 -30.17 22.24 -20.27
N GLY A 165 -31.34 22.69 -20.73
CA GLY A 165 -31.84 24.04 -20.45
C GLY A 165 -30.96 25.15 -21.03
N ASP A 166 -30.94 26.33 -20.38
CA ASP A 166 -30.01 27.42 -20.70
C ASP A 166 -29.26 27.97 -19.48
N PRO A 167 -28.29 27.21 -18.94
CA PRO A 167 -27.48 27.60 -17.78
C PRO A 167 -26.71 28.90 -17.96
N ALA A 168 -26.42 29.35 -19.18
CA ALA A 168 -25.74 30.62 -19.41
C ALA A 168 -26.61 31.82 -18.99
N SER A 169 -27.89 31.84 -19.41
CA SER A 169 -28.86 32.87 -18.99
C SER A 169 -29.20 32.76 -17.50
N GLU A 170 -29.34 31.55 -16.98
CA GLU A 170 -29.73 31.36 -15.58
C GLU A 170 -28.58 31.59 -14.58
N LEU A 171 -27.32 31.30 -14.94
CA LEU A 171 -26.15 31.76 -14.16
C LEU A 171 -26.03 33.29 -14.15
N ALA A 172 -26.41 33.97 -15.23
CA ALA A 172 -26.41 35.45 -15.29
C ALA A 172 -27.53 36.09 -14.45
N ARG A 173 -28.59 35.33 -14.13
CA ARG A 173 -29.75 35.76 -13.32
C ARG A 173 -29.70 35.27 -11.87
N ALA A 174 -28.90 34.24 -11.58
CA ALA A 174 -28.85 33.58 -10.29
C ALA A 174 -28.51 34.56 -9.13
N PRO A 175 -29.36 34.66 -8.09
CA PRO A 175 -29.12 35.55 -6.94
C PRO A 175 -27.80 35.29 -6.20
N VAL A 176 -27.25 34.07 -6.29
CA VAL A 176 -25.91 33.71 -5.83
C VAL A 176 -25.25 32.82 -6.87
N VAL A 177 -23.99 33.10 -7.22
CA VAL A 177 -23.13 32.22 -8.02
C VAL A 177 -21.86 31.94 -7.24
N LEU A 178 -21.48 30.66 -7.16
CA LEU A 178 -20.15 30.22 -6.75
C LEU A 178 -19.31 29.88 -7.99
N ARG A 179 -18.00 30.12 -7.89
CA ARG A 179 -17.00 29.73 -8.89
C ARG A 179 -15.79 29.16 -8.18
N GLU A 180 -15.41 27.95 -8.52
CA GLU A 180 -14.29 27.23 -7.90
C GLU A 180 -13.52 26.44 -8.96
N ARG A 181 -12.28 26.08 -8.64
CA ARG A 181 -11.45 25.17 -9.42
C ARG A 181 -11.01 24.00 -8.54
N PHE A 182 -11.07 22.79 -9.08
CA PHE A 182 -10.64 21.57 -8.39
C PHE A 182 -9.66 20.78 -9.25
N HIS A 183 -8.59 20.28 -8.65
CA HIS A 183 -7.53 19.48 -9.27
C HIS A 183 -7.56 18.08 -8.65
N LEU A 184 -8.32 17.17 -9.26
CA LEU A 184 -8.56 15.84 -8.73
C LEU A 184 -7.42 14.91 -9.16
N HIS A 185 -6.65 14.49 -8.16
CA HIS A 185 -5.40 13.75 -8.32
C HIS A 185 -5.58 12.36 -8.98
N ARG A 186 -4.49 11.86 -9.57
CA ARG A 186 -4.40 10.51 -10.14
C ARG A 186 -4.09 9.47 -9.05
N GLY A 187 -4.86 8.39 -8.97
CA GLY A 187 -4.65 7.20 -8.15
C GLY A 187 -4.62 5.90 -8.98
N ALA A 188 -4.88 4.75 -8.35
CA ALA A 188 -4.89 3.43 -8.98
C ALA A 188 -5.74 2.40 -8.23
N GLY A 189 -6.03 1.27 -8.89
CA GLY A 189 -6.85 0.17 -8.31
C GLY A 189 -6.08 -0.86 -7.48
N MET A 190 -4.74 -0.81 -7.48
CA MET A 190 -3.79 -1.58 -6.65
C MET A 190 -4.28 -2.93 -6.09
N ALA A 191 -4.67 -3.85 -6.98
CA ALA A 191 -5.01 -5.22 -6.59
C ALA A 191 -3.82 -5.91 -5.91
N MET A 192 -4.07 -6.68 -4.84
CA MET A 192 -3.01 -7.33 -4.03
C MET A 192 -2.27 -8.43 -4.81
N GLU A 193 -2.99 -9.18 -5.63
CA GLU A 193 -2.40 -9.92 -6.75
C GLU A 193 -2.22 -8.94 -7.92
N THR A 194 -1.01 -8.88 -8.49
CA THR A 194 -0.69 -8.12 -9.71
C THR A 194 -1.33 -8.76 -10.97
N ARG A 195 -0.98 -8.33 -12.18
CA ARG A 195 -1.37 -9.08 -13.39
C ARG A 195 -0.57 -10.38 -13.48
N ALA A 196 -1.25 -11.46 -13.86
CA ALA A 196 -0.58 -12.70 -14.23
C ALA A 196 -1.31 -13.41 -15.36
N ILE A 197 -0.53 -14.07 -16.22
CA ILE A 197 -1.04 -14.89 -17.32
C ILE A 197 -0.12 -16.10 -17.50
N ALA A 198 -0.71 -17.29 -17.58
CA ALA A 198 -0.07 -18.52 -17.99
C ALA A 198 -0.78 -19.08 -19.23
N ALA A 199 -0.04 -19.64 -20.17
CA ALA A 199 -0.59 -20.25 -21.37
C ALA A 199 0.08 -21.59 -21.69
N ARG A 200 -0.70 -22.53 -22.21
CA ARG A 200 -0.24 -23.82 -22.73
C ARG A 200 -0.81 -24.04 -24.12
N TRP A 201 0.05 -24.31 -25.09
CA TRP A 201 -0.33 -24.83 -26.40
C TRP A 201 -0.46 -26.35 -26.37
N ASP A 202 -1.45 -26.86 -27.08
CA ASP A 202 -1.73 -28.28 -27.27
C ASP A 202 -1.63 -28.57 -28.77
N GLY A 203 -0.53 -29.21 -29.18
CA GLY A 203 -0.16 -29.36 -30.59
C GLY A 203 -1.07 -30.32 -31.36
N ASP A 204 -1.49 -31.40 -30.71
CA ASP A 204 -2.29 -32.47 -31.34
C ASP A 204 -3.75 -32.05 -31.51
N LEU A 205 -4.27 -31.25 -30.56
CA LEU A 205 -5.62 -30.66 -30.65
C LEU A 205 -5.64 -29.33 -31.43
N GLY A 206 -4.48 -28.68 -31.62
CA GLY A 206 -4.36 -27.35 -32.22
C GLY A 206 -4.94 -26.23 -31.35
N GLN A 207 -4.92 -26.39 -30.01
CA GLN A 207 -5.62 -25.51 -29.06
C GLN A 207 -4.67 -24.76 -28.12
N VAL A 208 -5.11 -23.60 -27.62
CA VAL A 208 -4.43 -22.89 -26.52
C VAL A 208 -5.34 -22.80 -25.30
N THR A 209 -4.83 -23.20 -24.13
CA THR A 209 -5.45 -22.92 -22.83
C THR A 209 -4.69 -21.79 -22.15
N VAL A 210 -5.41 -20.80 -21.63
CA VAL A 210 -4.87 -19.59 -21.03
C VAL A 210 -5.53 -19.36 -19.67
N TRP A 211 -4.71 -19.34 -18.62
CA TRP A 211 -5.09 -18.91 -17.28
C TRP A 211 -4.70 -17.43 -17.15
N SER A 212 -5.65 -16.55 -16.87
CA SER A 212 -5.41 -15.10 -16.81
C SER A 212 -6.17 -14.49 -15.64
N THR A 213 -5.59 -13.45 -15.03
CA THR A 213 -6.26 -12.66 -13.97
C THR A 213 -7.36 -11.75 -14.52
N THR A 214 -7.82 -11.93 -15.76
CA THR A 214 -8.76 -11.01 -16.42
C THR A 214 -10.16 -10.97 -15.80
N GLN A 215 -10.78 -9.79 -15.82
CA GLN A 215 -12.18 -9.58 -15.46
C GLN A 215 -13.15 -9.87 -16.62
N ALA A 216 -12.64 -10.08 -17.86
CA ALA A 216 -13.44 -10.21 -19.08
C ALA A 216 -12.95 -11.33 -20.02
N PRO A 217 -13.01 -12.61 -19.59
CA PRO A 217 -12.34 -13.72 -20.28
C PRO A 217 -12.83 -13.97 -21.72
N GLN A 218 -14.08 -13.68 -22.05
CA GLN A 218 -14.59 -13.80 -23.43
C GLN A 218 -14.12 -12.65 -24.33
N ILE A 219 -13.84 -11.46 -23.79
CA ILE A 219 -13.18 -10.38 -24.55
C ILE A 219 -11.75 -10.82 -24.90
N LEU A 220 -11.01 -11.32 -23.90
CA LEU A 220 -9.66 -11.86 -24.12
C LEU A 220 -9.66 -13.02 -25.12
N ARG A 221 -10.59 -13.98 -25.02
CA ARG A 221 -10.71 -15.10 -25.97
C ARG A 221 -10.87 -14.63 -27.42
N ARG A 222 -11.77 -13.67 -27.68
CA ARG A 222 -11.99 -13.11 -29.02
C ARG A 222 -10.76 -12.41 -29.59
N LEU A 223 -10.02 -11.68 -28.76
CA LEU A 223 -8.78 -11.04 -29.20
C LEU A 223 -7.67 -12.07 -29.45
N LEU A 224 -7.52 -13.08 -28.60
CA LEU A 224 -6.56 -14.15 -28.79
C LEU A 224 -6.82 -14.96 -30.07
N ALA A 225 -8.09 -15.30 -30.34
CA ALA A 225 -8.49 -15.95 -31.61
C ALA A 225 -8.01 -15.11 -32.82
N ARG A 226 -8.24 -13.80 -32.78
CA ARG A 226 -7.77 -12.86 -33.82
C ARG A 226 -6.25 -12.79 -33.94
N TYR A 227 -5.52 -12.53 -32.84
CA TYR A 227 -4.06 -12.30 -32.90
C TYR A 227 -3.25 -13.58 -33.14
N LEU A 228 -3.76 -14.74 -32.72
CA LEU A 228 -3.12 -16.03 -32.99
C LEU A 228 -3.57 -16.64 -34.33
N ALA A 229 -4.52 -16.03 -35.04
CA ALA A 229 -5.19 -16.59 -36.22
C ALA A 229 -5.71 -18.02 -35.96
N LEU A 230 -6.43 -18.19 -34.85
CA LEU A 230 -7.08 -19.44 -34.44
C LEU A 230 -8.62 -19.27 -34.48
N PRO A 231 -9.39 -20.33 -34.79
CA PRO A 231 -10.84 -20.30 -34.59
C PRO A 231 -11.14 -20.17 -33.10
N GLU A 232 -12.22 -19.47 -32.73
CA GLU A 232 -12.47 -19.11 -31.33
C GLU A 232 -12.67 -20.33 -30.39
N HIS A 233 -13.15 -21.46 -30.92
CA HIS A 233 -13.26 -22.72 -30.16
C HIS A 233 -11.91 -23.35 -29.80
N ALA A 234 -10.82 -22.99 -30.48
CA ALA A 234 -9.47 -23.47 -30.20
C ALA A 234 -8.73 -22.60 -29.15
N VAL A 235 -9.42 -21.62 -28.56
CA VAL A 235 -8.90 -20.74 -27.50
C VAL A 235 -9.76 -20.91 -26.26
N ARG A 236 -9.20 -21.44 -25.18
CA ARG A 236 -9.87 -21.51 -23.87
C ARG A 236 -9.21 -20.56 -22.89
N VAL A 237 -9.93 -19.51 -22.49
CA VAL A 237 -9.55 -18.66 -21.36
C VAL A 237 -10.25 -19.17 -20.09
N VAL A 238 -9.51 -19.25 -19.00
CA VAL A 238 -9.96 -19.67 -17.66
C VAL A 238 -9.53 -18.61 -16.64
N THR A 239 -10.47 -18.11 -15.86
CA THR A 239 -10.21 -17.30 -14.67
C THR A 239 -10.48 -18.15 -13.44
N GLN A 240 -9.48 -18.35 -12.58
CA GLN A 240 -9.63 -19.08 -11.31
C GLN A 240 -9.87 -18.07 -10.18
N ASP A 241 -9.28 -18.26 -9.00
CA ASP A 241 -9.31 -17.21 -7.97
C ASP A 241 -8.41 -16.05 -8.41
N ILE A 242 -8.86 -14.81 -8.19
CA ILE A 242 -8.15 -13.58 -8.58
C ILE A 242 -8.07 -12.66 -7.36
N GLY A 243 -6.86 -12.21 -7.02
CA GLY A 243 -6.56 -11.47 -5.77
C GLY A 243 -6.89 -9.98 -5.86
N GLY A 244 -8.15 -9.67 -6.16
CA GLY A 244 -8.61 -8.33 -6.50
C GLY A 244 -8.34 -7.97 -7.95
N GLY A 245 -9.04 -6.95 -8.47
CA GLY A 245 -8.87 -6.50 -9.85
C GLY A 245 -9.33 -5.07 -10.09
N PHE A 246 -10.46 -4.69 -9.47
CA PHE A 246 -10.91 -3.31 -9.28
C PHE A 246 -11.07 -2.45 -10.54
N GLY A 247 -11.03 -3.04 -11.74
CA GLY A 247 -11.18 -2.35 -13.03
C GLY A 247 -10.02 -2.61 -14.01
N PRO A 248 -8.75 -2.31 -13.66
CA PRO A 248 -7.62 -2.47 -14.56
C PRO A 248 -7.34 -3.87 -15.09
N LYS A 249 -7.86 -4.94 -14.45
CA LYS A 249 -7.80 -6.32 -14.98
C LYS A 249 -8.92 -6.63 -16.01
N ALA A 250 -9.83 -5.69 -16.31
CA ALA A 250 -10.77 -5.79 -17.44
C ALA A 250 -10.16 -5.40 -18.79
N ILE A 251 -9.00 -4.72 -18.77
CA ILE A 251 -8.24 -4.30 -19.95
C ILE A 251 -7.34 -5.44 -20.44
N VAL A 252 -7.11 -5.49 -21.74
CA VAL A 252 -6.17 -6.42 -22.39
C VAL A 252 -4.89 -5.68 -22.71
N TYR A 253 -3.76 -6.24 -22.30
CA TYR A 253 -2.42 -5.66 -22.41
C TYR A 253 -1.60 -6.37 -23.49
N ALA A 254 -0.37 -5.90 -23.72
CA ALA A 254 0.58 -6.55 -24.63
C ALA A 254 0.92 -7.98 -24.17
N GLU A 255 1.19 -8.17 -22.88
CA GLU A 255 1.57 -9.46 -22.30
C GLU A 255 0.45 -10.51 -22.45
N ASP A 256 -0.82 -10.09 -22.39
CA ASP A 256 -1.98 -10.98 -22.56
C ASP A 256 -2.02 -11.64 -23.95
N ILE A 257 -1.51 -10.97 -24.99
CA ILE A 257 -1.41 -11.50 -26.36
C ILE A 257 -0.09 -12.26 -26.56
N LEU A 258 1.01 -11.74 -26.02
CA LEU A 258 2.35 -12.28 -26.24
C LEU A 258 2.61 -13.62 -25.53
N ILE A 259 2.06 -13.85 -24.33
CA ILE A 259 2.30 -15.09 -23.59
C ILE A 259 1.66 -16.32 -24.26
N PRO A 260 0.39 -16.27 -24.73
CA PRO A 260 -0.19 -17.34 -25.56
C PRO A 260 0.51 -17.54 -26.91
N LEU A 261 0.99 -16.45 -27.54
CA LEU A 261 1.80 -16.53 -28.77
C LEU A 261 3.12 -17.29 -28.53
N LEU A 262 3.83 -16.96 -27.45
CA LEU A 262 5.08 -17.62 -27.05
C LEU A 262 4.86 -19.09 -26.67
N ALA A 263 3.77 -19.42 -25.96
CA ALA A 263 3.44 -20.81 -25.63
C ALA A 263 3.23 -21.68 -26.89
N ARG A 264 2.57 -21.13 -27.90
CA ARG A 264 2.43 -21.78 -29.22
C ARG A 264 3.73 -21.87 -29.99
N ALA A 265 4.52 -20.79 -30.03
CA ALA A 265 5.77 -20.74 -30.77
C ALA A 265 6.88 -21.64 -30.19
N LEU A 266 6.85 -21.91 -28.88
CA LEU A 266 7.86 -22.69 -28.16
C LEU A 266 7.42 -24.13 -27.82
N GLY A 267 6.15 -24.49 -28.05
CA GLY A 267 5.61 -25.82 -27.71
C GLY A 267 5.66 -26.17 -26.22
N ARG A 268 5.84 -25.16 -25.34
CA ARG A 268 5.97 -25.28 -23.89
C ARG A 268 4.95 -24.38 -23.21
N ALA A 269 4.59 -24.70 -21.96
CA ALA A 269 3.82 -23.77 -21.14
C ALA A 269 4.68 -22.53 -20.84
N VAL A 270 4.08 -21.33 -20.85
CA VAL A 270 4.77 -20.05 -20.58
C VAL A 270 3.95 -19.25 -19.58
N ARG A 271 4.59 -18.63 -18.58
CA ARG A 271 3.95 -17.82 -17.54
C ARG A 271 4.68 -16.50 -17.31
N PHE A 272 3.89 -15.43 -17.26
CA PHE A 272 4.28 -14.11 -16.76
C PHE A 272 3.53 -13.82 -15.46
N VAL A 273 4.25 -13.34 -14.46
CA VAL A 273 3.70 -12.79 -13.21
C VAL A 273 4.38 -11.44 -13.01
N GLU A 274 3.58 -10.38 -12.96
CA GLU A 274 4.06 -9.00 -12.88
C GLU A 274 4.56 -8.68 -11.46
N THR A 275 5.73 -8.06 -11.34
CA THR A 275 6.21 -7.55 -10.04
C THR A 275 5.43 -6.29 -9.62
N ARG A 276 5.36 -5.98 -8.31
CA ARG A 276 4.65 -4.78 -7.83
C ARG A 276 5.15 -3.48 -8.47
N ARG A 277 6.45 -3.36 -8.77
CA ARG A 277 7.04 -2.19 -9.44
C ARG A 277 6.59 -2.07 -10.90
N GLU A 278 6.49 -3.19 -11.62
CA GLU A 278 5.92 -3.21 -12.97
C GLU A 278 4.43 -2.87 -12.98
N HIS A 279 3.69 -3.29 -11.95
CA HIS A 279 2.27 -2.95 -11.79
C HIS A 279 2.09 -1.42 -11.76
N PHE A 280 2.86 -0.73 -10.92
CA PHE A 280 2.91 0.74 -10.89
C PHE A 280 3.26 1.35 -12.26
N LEU A 281 4.24 0.78 -12.96
CA LEU A 281 4.76 1.31 -14.22
C LEU A 281 3.95 0.96 -15.48
N SER A 282 3.02 -0.01 -15.43
CA SER A 282 2.37 -0.51 -16.66
C SER A 282 0.89 -0.88 -16.57
N VAL A 283 0.32 -1.06 -15.37
CA VAL A 283 -1.13 -1.26 -15.22
C VAL A 283 -1.84 0.08 -15.32
N THR A 284 -2.96 0.09 -16.04
CA THR A 284 -3.74 1.30 -16.28
C THR A 284 -4.28 1.92 -14.98
N GLN A 285 -4.23 3.26 -14.88
CA GLN A 285 -4.41 4.06 -13.65
C GLN A 285 -5.72 4.87 -13.69
N GLU A 286 -6.04 5.63 -12.63
CA GLU A 286 -7.26 6.43 -12.50
C GLU A 286 -7.09 7.58 -11.49
N ARG A 287 -7.18 8.87 -11.79
CA ARG A 287 -7.13 9.65 -13.05
C ARG A 287 -6.85 11.12 -12.71
N ASP A 288 -6.14 11.86 -13.54
CA ASP A 288 -6.03 13.33 -13.38
C ASP A 288 -7.26 14.00 -14.02
N GLN A 289 -7.96 14.87 -13.28
CA GLN A 289 -9.07 15.70 -13.81
C GLN A 289 -9.08 17.09 -13.16
N TRP A 290 -9.01 18.16 -13.95
CA TRP A 290 -9.08 19.54 -13.45
C TRP A 290 -10.36 20.22 -13.95
N HIS A 291 -11.18 20.73 -13.02
CA HIS A 291 -12.51 21.29 -13.28
C HIS A 291 -12.55 22.80 -13.00
N ASP A 292 -13.14 23.59 -13.89
CA ASP A 292 -13.59 24.96 -13.66
C ASP A 292 -15.13 24.97 -13.54
N VAL A 293 -15.65 25.22 -12.33
CA VAL A 293 -17.07 24.95 -11.98
C VAL A 293 -17.80 26.21 -11.52
N GLU A 294 -18.99 26.43 -12.09
CA GLU A 294 -19.92 27.50 -11.70
C GLU A 294 -21.26 26.90 -11.21
N LEU A 295 -21.69 27.26 -9.99
CA LEU A 295 -22.97 26.85 -9.42
C LEU A 295 -23.85 28.07 -9.14
N GLY A 296 -24.98 28.17 -9.84
CA GLY A 296 -26.01 29.19 -9.65
C GLY A 296 -27.11 28.71 -8.69
N LEU A 297 -27.46 29.55 -7.71
CA LEU A 297 -28.39 29.26 -6.63
C LEU A 297 -29.37 30.41 -6.39
N THR A 298 -30.57 30.08 -5.92
CA THR A 298 -31.47 31.06 -5.26
C THR A 298 -30.96 31.39 -3.84
N ARG A 299 -31.51 32.43 -3.20
CA ARG A 299 -31.13 32.80 -1.82
C ARG A 299 -31.54 31.73 -0.79
N GLU A 300 -32.53 30.92 -1.13
CA GLU A 300 -33.04 29.78 -0.37
C GLU A 300 -32.19 28.52 -0.62
N GLY A 301 -31.15 28.60 -1.45
CA GLY A 301 -30.24 27.49 -1.75
C GLY A 301 -30.81 26.45 -2.71
N ARG A 302 -31.80 26.80 -3.54
CA ARG A 302 -32.21 25.93 -4.67
C ARG A 302 -31.24 26.11 -5.84
N ILE A 303 -30.80 25.02 -6.46
CA ILE A 303 -29.98 25.04 -7.68
C ILE A 303 -30.82 25.59 -8.83
N VAL A 304 -30.27 26.55 -9.59
CA VAL A 304 -30.89 27.02 -10.85
C VAL A 304 -30.07 26.64 -12.07
N ALA A 305 -28.74 26.57 -11.95
CA ALA A 305 -27.85 26.22 -13.05
C ALA A 305 -26.50 25.68 -12.55
N ILE A 306 -25.90 24.76 -13.31
CA ILE A 306 -24.49 24.36 -13.17
C ILE A 306 -23.79 24.51 -14.53
N ARG A 307 -22.56 25.02 -14.54
CA ARG A 307 -21.64 24.92 -15.67
C ARG A 307 -20.30 24.35 -15.22
N ASP A 308 -19.79 23.37 -15.93
CA ASP A 308 -18.48 22.74 -15.68
C ASP A 308 -17.66 22.69 -16.98
N SER A 309 -16.38 23.02 -16.90
CA SER A 309 -15.43 22.85 -17.99
C SER A 309 -14.20 22.16 -17.43
N PHE A 310 -13.95 20.90 -17.85
CA PHE A 310 -12.88 20.11 -17.27
C PHE A 310 -11.96 19.44 -18.30
N VAL A 311 -10.70 19.35 -17.93
CA VAL A 311 -9.66 18.62 -18.64
C VAL A 311 -9.39 17.28 -17.97
N HIS A 312 -9.04 16.27 -18.75
CA HIS A 312 -8.81 14.92 -18.26
C HIS A 312 -7.57 14.28 -18.90
N ASP A 313 -6.68 13.73 -18.08
CA ASP A 313 -5.49 12.99 -18.49
C ASP A 313 -5.82 11.52 -18.84
N CYS A 314 -5.74 11.16 -20.12
CA CYS A 314 -5.88 9.79 -20.59
C CYS A 314 -4.59 8.96 -20.46
N GLY A 315 -3.45 9.56 -20.11
CA GLY A 315 -2.13 8.97 -20.38
C GLY A 315 -1.86 8.82 -21.88
N ALA A 316 -0.98 7.88 -22.24
CA ALA A 316 -0.47 7.79 -23.61
C ALA A 316 -1.45 7.23 -24.66
N PHE A 317 -2.51 6.50 -24.27
CA PHE A 317 -3.38 5.76 -25.20
C PHE A 317 -4.83 5.67 -24.70
N VAL A 318 -5.78 5.44 -25.61
CA VAL A 318 -7.23 5.36 -25.33
C VAL A 318 -7.88 4.06 -25.81
N SER A 319 -7.25 2.91 -25.55
CA SER A 319 -7.78 1.60 -25.99
C SER A 319 -9.14 1.23 -25.38
N TRP A 320 -9.51 1.81 -24.24
CA TRP A 320 -10.85 1.70 -23.64
C TRP A 320 -11.76 2.93 -23.94
N GLY A 321 -11.39 3.72 -24.96
CA GLY A 321 -12.05 4.97 -25.30
C GLY A 321 -11.92 6.05 -24.23
N VAL A 322 -12.87 6.98 -24.21
CA VAL A 322 -13.00 8.06 -23.22
C VAL A 322 -14.21 7.85 -22.31
N ILE A 323 -14.53 6.60 -21.98
CA ILE A 323 -15.63 6.22 -21.06
C ILE A 323 -15.46 6.86 -19.68
N VAL A 324 -14.21 6.99 -19.22
CA VAL A 324 -13.82 7.61 -17.96
C VAL A 324 -14.42 9.02 -17.79
N PRO A 325 -14.05 10.03 -18.62
CA PRO A 325 -14.60 11.37 -18.45
C PRO A 325 -16.04 11.53 -18.95
N ILE A 326 -16.54 10.67 -19.84
CA ILE A 326 -17.98 10.64 -20.17
C ILE A 326 -18.78 10.35 -18.90
N LEU A 327 -18.34 9.38 -18.08
CA LEU A 327 -19.00 9.08 -16.81
C LEU A 327 -18.91 10.23 -15.80
N THR A 328 -17.82 11.01 -15.81
CA THR A 328 -17.75 12.25 -15.03
C THR A 328 -18.81 13.25 -15.49
N SER A 329 -18.85 13.58 -16.79
CA SER A 329 -19.73 14.63 -17.33
C SER A 329 -21.22 14.32 -17.22
N VAL A 330 -21.63 13.04 -17.15
CA VAL A 330 -23.04 12.68 -16.92
C VAL A 330 -23.43 12.54 -15.45
N SER A 331 -22.50 12.69 -14.51
CA SER A 331 -22.75 12.35 -13.09
C SER A 331 -22.70 13.53 -12.13
N VAL A 332 -22.24 14.71 -12.56
CA VAL A 332 -22.19 15.92 -11.69
C VAL A 332 -23.58 16.32 -11.16
N PRO A 333 -24.71 16.18 -11.88
CA PRO A 333 -26.03 16.44 -11.29
C PRO A 333 -26.38 15.55 -10.09
N GLY A 334 -25.79 14.35 -10.00
CA GLY A 334 -25.95 13.45 -8.86
C GLY A 334 -27.44 13.15 -8.54
N PRO A 335 -27.82 13.08 -7.24
CA PRO A 335 -29.20 12.89 -6.80
C PRO A 335 -30.05 14.18 -6.81
N TYR A 336 -29.57 15.27 -7.44
CA TYR A 336 -30.16 16.60 -7.34
C TYR A 336 -30.91 17.03 -8.59
N ARG A 337 -31.97 17.82 -8.40
CA ARG A 337 -32.70 18.51 -9.46
C ARG A 337 -31.83 19.65 -10.00
N VAL A 338 -31.22 19.46 -11.16
CA VAL A 338 -30.41 20.47 -11.86
C VAL A 338 -31.11 20.83 -13.18
N PRO A 339 -31.99 21.86 -13.19
CA PRO A 339 -32.84 22.15 -14.36
C PRO A 339 -32.10 22.75 -15.56
N ASN A 340 -30.89 23.28 -15.33
CA ASN A 340 -30.01 23.83 -16.35
C ASN A 340 -28.58 23.35 -16.11
N TYR A 341 -27.97 22.66 -17.07
CA TYR A 341 -26.64 22.08 -16.93
C TYR A 341 -25.86 22.16 -18.25
N GLU A 342 -24.60 22.61 -18.20
CA GLU A 342 -23.70 22.66 -19.36
C GLU A 342 -22.34 22.12 -18.93
N VAL A 343 -21.83 21.12 -19.65
CA VAL A 343 -20.55 20.49 -19.31
C VAL A 343 -19.70 20.30 -20.55
N THR A 344 -18.47 20.82 -20.51
CA THR A 344 -17.47 20.65 -21.59
C THR A 344 -16.31 19.81 -21.09
N LEU A 345 -16.11 18.67 -21.73
CA LEU A 345 -14.93 17.81 -21.55
C LEU A 345 -13.88 18.13 -22.62
N THR A 346 -12.62 18.24 -22.22
CA THR A 346 -11.45 18.03 -23.11
C THR A 346 -10.56 16.91 -22.56
N ALA A 347 -10.50 15.77 -23.24
CA ALA A 347 -9.65 14.64 -22.91
C ALA A 347 -8.30 14.75 -23.64
N LEU A 348 -7.19 14.58 -22.91
CA LEU A 348 -5.83 14.89 -23.34
C LEU A 348 -4.90 13.68 -23.19
N TYR A 349 -4.01 13.49 -24.17
CA TYR A 349 -2.89 12.57 -24.09
C TYR A 349 -1.72 13.20 -23.31
N THR A 350 -1.08 12.40 -22.47
CA THR A 350 0.20 12.72 -21.81
C THR A 350 1.17 11.54 -21.98
N ASN A 351 2.47 11.72 -21.73
CA ASN A 351 3.47 10.65 -21.77
C ASN A 351 3.50 9.79 -20.47
N ARG A 352 2.33 9.60 -19.86
CA ARG A 352 2.08 8.83 -18.64
C ARG A 352 1.40 7.49 -18.96
N VAL A 353 1.39 6.56 -18.01
CA VAL A 353 0.65 5.28 -18.16
C VAL A 353 -0.83 5.56 -18.51
N PRO A 354 -1.46 4.82 -19.45
CA PRO A 354 -2.85 5.04 -19.84
C PRO A 354 -3.85 4.90 -18.68
N VAL A 355 -4.97 5.61 -18.79
CA VAL A 355 -6.06 5.61 -17.79
C VAL A 355 -7.20 4.68 -18.19
N THR A 356 -7.88 4.14 -17.17
CA THR A 356 -9.04 3.24 -17.31
C THR A 356 -10.06 3.49 -16.18
N PRO A 357 -11.25 2.86 -16.19
CA PRO A 357 -12.07 2.73 -14.98
C PRO A 357 -11.43 1.78 -13.96
N VAL A 358 -10.95 2.33 -12.86
CA VAL A 358 -10.97 1.75 -11.52
C VAL A 358 -12.39 2.00 -10.91
N ARG A 359 -12.60 1.45 -9.72
CA ARG A 359 -13.83 1.43 -8.91
C ARG A 359 -14.55 2.78 -8.77
N GLY A 360 -15.71 2.90 -9.40
CA GLY A 360 -16.54 4.12 -9.44
C GLY A 360 -16.50 4.80 -10.80
N ALA A 361 -15.47 4.53 -11.61
CA ALA A 361 -15.23 5.18 -12.88
C ALA A 361 -15.18 6.71 -12.76
N GLY A 362 -15.83 7.49 -13.63
CA GLY A 362 -15.76 8.97 -13.59
C GLY A 362 -16.60 9.61 -12.47
N ARG A 363 -17.35 8.80 -11.73
CA ARG A 363 -18.40 9.24 -10.80
C ARG A 363 -17.84 9.80 -9.48
N PRO A 364 -16.77 9.25 -8.87
CA PRO A 364 -16.23 9.81 -7.63
C PRO A 364 -15.73 11.24 -7.79
N GLN A 365 -15.15 11.57 -8.97
CA GLN A 365 -14.77 12.95 -9.31
C GLN A 365 -16.00 13.86 -9.41
N ALA A 366 -17.05 13.41 -10.09
CA ALA A 366 -18.29 14.16 -10.24
C ALA A 366 -19.05 14.37 -8.91
N VAL A 367 -19.08 13.35 -8.04
CA VAL A 367 -19.65 13.44 -6.68
C VAL A 367 -18.82 14.39 -5.82
N PHE A 368 -17.48 14.32 -5.87
CA PHE A 368 -16.64 15.29 -5.17
C PHE A 368 -16.98 16.72 -5.61
N VAL A 369 -17.02 17.00 -6.92
CA VAL A 369 -17.35 18.33 -7.47
C VAL A 369 -18.69 18.82 -6.93
N MET A 370 -19.76 18.02 -7.05
CA MET A 370 -21.09 18.45 -6.67
C MET A 370 -21.23 18.66 -5.16
N GLU A 371 -20.78 17.68 -4.37
CA GLU A 371 -20.87 17.75 -2.91
C GLU A 371 -19.98 18.84 -2.34
N ARG A 372 -18.83 19.11 -2.95
CA ARG A 372 -17.95 20.22 -2.61
C ARG A 372 -18.62 21.56 -2.83
N MET A 373 -19.28 21.74 -3.98
CA MET A 373 -19.98 22.99 -4.31
C MET A 373 -21.21 23.20 -3.42
N LEU A 374 -21.97 22.15 -3.08
CA LEU A 374 -23.04 22.24 -2.07
C LEU A 374 -22.49 22.56 -0.68
N ASP A 375 -21.34 22.00 -0.28
CA ASP A 375 -20.72 22.30 1.01
C ASP A 375 -20.19 23.74 1.12
N LEU A 376 -19.82 24.36 -0.01
CA LEU A 376 -19.49 25.78 -0.10
C LEU A 376 -20.74 26.65 -0.13
N ALA A 377 -21.79 26.23 -0.84
CA ALA A 377 -23.07 26.93 -0.90
C ALA A 377 -23.75 27.04 0.48
N ALA A 378 -23.73 25.96 1.26
CA ALA A 378 -24.15 25.94 2.66
C ALA A 378 -23.49 27.08 3.46
N GLY A 379 -22.15 27.13 3.43
CA GLY A 379 -21.37 28.16 4.12
C GLY A 379 -21.55 29.58 3.57
N ARG A 380 -21.80 29.74 2.26
CA ARG A 380 -22.02 31.05 1.61
C ARG A 380 -23.38 31.65 1.92
N LEU A 381 -24.41 30.81 2.07
CA LEU A 381 -25.81 31.19 2.30
C LEU A 381 -26.21 31.14 3.79
N GLY A 382 -25.40 30.53 4.66
CA GLY A 382 -25.77 30.28 6.07
C GLY A 382 -26.83 29.19 6.23
N ILE A 383 -26.90 28.25 5.28
CA ILE A 383 -27.83 27.12 5.29
C ILE A 383 -27.09 25.89 5.82
N ASP A 384 -27.77 25.04 6.59
CA ASP A 384 -27.24 23.76 7.06
C ASP A 384 -26.89 22.79 5.91
N ARG A 385 -25.91 21.90 6.15
CA ARG A 385 -25.35 20.95 5.17
C ARG A 385 -26.35 19.88 4.74
N VAL A 386 -27.23 19.44 5.63
CA VAL A 386 -28.31 18.50 5.34
C VAL A 386 -29.47 19.24 4.68
N ALA A 387 -29.83 20.42 5.20
CA ALA A 387 -30.92 21.24 4.69
C ALA A 387 -30.72 21.70 3.24
N ILE A 388 -29.52 22.12 2.83
CA ILE A 388 -29.28 22.53 1.43
C ILE A 388 -29.38 21.35 0.46
N ARG A 389 -28.93 20.16 0.86
CA ARG A 389 -29.07 18.92 0.08
C ARG A 389 -30.54 18.56 -0.07
N ALA A 390 -31.26 18.45 1.05
CA ALA A 390 -32.69 18.10 1.10
C ALA A 390 -33.58 19.02 0.24
N ARG A 391 -33.27 20.32 0.13
CA ARG A 391 -34.00 21.28 -0.73
C ARG A 391 -33.90 21.02 -2.23
N ASN A 392 -32.92 20.21 -2.65
CA ASN A 392 -32.57 19.96 -4.05
C ASN A 392 -32.69 18.49 -4.47
N LEU A 393 -32.90 17.55 -3.54
CA LEU A 393 -33.02 16.13 -3.87
C LEU A 393 -34.23 15.83 -4.75
N ILE A 394 -34.04 14.92 -5.71
CA ILE A 394 -35.12 14.25 -6.42
C ILE A 394 -35.89 13.39 -5.41
N GLN A 395 -37.23 13.43 -5.48
CA GLN A 395 -38.15 12.77 -4.55
C GLN A 395 -38.64 11.41 -5.10
N PRO A 396 -39.08 10.46 -4.24
CA PRO A 396 -39.49 9.12 -4.66
C PRO A 396 -40.63 9.08 -5.69
N ASP A 397 -41.50 10.09 -5.70
CA ASP A 397 -42.62 10.27 -6.63
C ASP A 397 -42.23 10.88 -7.99
N GLU A 398 -40.99 11.36 -8.15
CA GLU A 398 -40.46 11.89 -9.41
C GLU A 398 -39.81 10.82 -10.31
N PHE A 399 -39.82 9.54 -9.90
CA PHE A 399 -39.22 8.44 -10.66
C PHE A 399 -40.21 7.77 -11.64
N PRO A 400 -39.76 7.34 -12.83
CA PRO A 400 -38.39 7.37 -13.33
C PRO A 400 -37.97 8.77 -13.84
N TYR A 401 -36.91 9.33 -13.24
CA TYR A 401 -36.52 10.73 -13.38
C TYR A 401 -35.60 10.95 -14.60
N ASP A 402 -35.95 11.89 -15.48
CA ASP A 402 -35.16 12.20 -16.67
C ASP A 402 -34.16 13.33 -16.41
N VAL A 403 -32.86 13.06 -16.59
CA VAL A 403 -31.79 14.06 -16.40
C VAL A 403 -31.57 14.92 -17.65
N GLY A 404 -32.18 14.56 -18.80
CA GLY A 404 -32.01 15.27 -20.07
C GLY A 404 -30.63 15.11 -20.73
N LEU A 405 -29.75 14.27 -20.17
CA LEU A 405 -28.41 13.97 -20.67
C LEU A 405 -28.37 12.67 -21.48
N ILE A 406 -27.33 12.52 -22.31
CA ILE A 406 -27.04 11.27 -23.02
C ILE A 406 -25.93 10.50 -22.28
N SER A 407 -26.21 9.24 -21.98
CA SER A 407 -25.32 8.28 -21.32
C SER A 407 -24.22 7.77 -22.26
N ARG A 408 -23.19 7.14 -21.69
CA ARG A 408 -22.03 6.54 -22.40
C ARG A 408 -22.35 5.44 -23.41
N ASP A 409 -23.55 4.88 -23.36
CA ASP A 409 -24.13 3.89 -24.28
C ASP A 409 -25.01 4.56 -25.35
N ASN A 410 -25.00 5.89 -25.43
CA ASN A 410 -25.81 6.72 -26.32
C ASN A 410 -27.34 6.64 -26.05
N SER A 411 -27.75 6.19 -24.86
CA SER A 411 -29.15 6.23 -24.41
C SER A 411 -29.47 7.53 -23.62
N PRO A 412 -30.75 7.95 -23.54
CA PRO A 412 -31.17 8.98 -22.57
C PRO A 412 -30.92 8.55 -21.13
N ARG A 413 -30.40 9.46 -20.30
CA ARG A 413 -30.06 9.20 -18.90
C ARG A 413 -31.27 9.39 -17.98
N ARG A 414 -32.08 8.34 -17.85
CA ARG A 414 -33.27 8.32 -17.00
C ARG A 414 -33.10 7.40 -15.79
N TYR A 415 -33.07 7.97 -14.58
CA TYR A 415 -32.98 7.19 -13.34
C TYR A 415 -34.24 6.33 -13.14
N ASP A 416 -34.08 5.10 -12.67
CA ASP A 416 -35.16 4.11 -12.65
C ASP A 416 -35.99 4.15 -11.35
N SER A 417 -35.32 4.35 -10.20
CA SER A 417 -35.94 4.40 -8.87
C SER A 417 -34.94 4.88 -7.81
N GLY A 418 -35.41 5.53 -6.74
CA GLY A 418 -34.59 5.83 -5.56
C GLY A 418 -35.35 6.55 -4.44
N ASN A 419 -34.79 6.54 -3.23
CA ASN A 419 -35.33 7.29 -2.09
C ASN A 419 -34.23 8.08 -1.39
N TYR A 420 -33.65 9.03 -2.14
CA TYR A 420 -32.53 9.86 -1.68
C TYR A 420 -32.82 10.64 -0.38
N PRO A 421 -34.05 11.16 -0.15
CA PRO A 421 -34.39 11.83 1.12
C PRO A 421 -34.28 10.89 2.33
N GLU A 422 -34.68 9.62 2.21
CA GLU A 422 -34.57 8.64 3.32
C GLU A 422 -33.12 8.23 3.58
N CYS A 423 -32.30 8.07 2.53
CA CYS A 423 -30.85 7.83 2.68
C CYS A 423 -30.18 8.99 3.44
N LEU A 424 -30.45 10.24 3.04
CA LEU A 424 -29.96 11.43 3.73
C LEU A 424 -30.46 11.50 5.18
N ARG A 425 -31.75 11.24 5.41
CA ARG A 425 -32.36 11.29 6.75
C ARG A 425 -31.69 10.29 7.69
N ARG A 426 -31.52 9.03 7.26
CA ARG A 426 -30.88 7.97 8.05
C ARG A 426 -29.43 8.29 8.37
N VAL A 427 -28.63 8.76 7.40
CA VAL A 427 -27.22 9.03 7.66
C VAL A 427 -27.03 10.26 8.57
N ALA A 428 -27.88 11.29 8.43
CA ALA A 428 -27.87 12.48 9.28
C ALA A 428 -28.35 12.20 10.71
N GLU A 429 -29.37 11.36 10.88
CA GLU A 429 -29.83 10.85 12.17
C GLU A 429 -28.73 10.04 12.86
N ALA A 430 -28.23 9.00 12.17
CA ALA A 430 -27.23 8.09 12.73
C ALA A 430 -25.95 8.82 13.14
N VAL A 431 -25.40 9.70 12.30
CA VAL A 431 -24.15 10.43 12.60
C VAL A 431 -24.31 11.47 13.72
N GLY A 432 -25.54 11.84 14.11
CA GLY A 432 -25.83 12.85 15.14
C GLY A 432 -25.75 14.29 14.62
N ALA A 433 -26.18 14.53 13.37
CA ALA A 433 -25.97 15.80 12.68
C ALA A 433 -26.60 17.02 13.38
N ALA A 434 -27.77 16.83 14.02
CA ALA A 434 -28.47 17.89 14.74
C ALA A 434 -27.66 18.44 15.93
N ASP A 435 -27.04 17.56 16.71
CA ASP A 435 -26.27 17.90 17.91
C ASP A 435 -24.81 18.26 17.59
N PHE A 436 -24.34 18.02 16.36
CA PHE A 436 -22.94 18.19 15.99
C PHE A 436 -22.42 19.63 16.19
N ALA A 437 -23.27 20.64 16.09
CA ALA A 437 -22.89 22.02 16.42
C ALA A 437 -22.44 22.15 17.90
N ALA A 438 -23.13 21.48 18.82
CA ALA A 438 -22.80 21.46 20.25
C ALA A 438 -21.62 20.51 20.56
N GLU A 439 -21.46 19.41 19.82
CA GLU A 439 -20.25 18.57 19.90
C GLU A 439 -19.01 19.34 19.44
N ARG A 440 -19.09 20.08 18.32
CA ARG A 440 -17.97 20.87 17.78
C ARG A 440 -17.51 21.95 18.75
N GLU A 441 -18.41 22.70 19.40
CA GLU A 441 -17.99 23.70 20.38
C GLU A 441 -17.45 23.07 21.68
N ARG A 442 -17.95 21.88 22.10
CA ARG A 442 -17.35 21.10 23.20
C ARG A 442 -15.94 20.62 22.86
N ALA A 443 -15.73 20.07 21.67
CA ALA A 443 -14.41 19.69 21.16
C ALA A 443 -13.47 20.91 21.09
N ARG A 444 -13.96 22.04 20.57
CA ARG A 444 -13.20 23.30 20.46
C ARG A 444 -12.79 23.86 21.82
N ALA A 445 -13.66 23.77 22.83
CA ALA A 445 -13.35 24.13 24.21
C ALA A 445 -12.28 23.21 24.84
N ALA A 446 -12.22 21.94 24.42
CA ALA A 446 -11.18 20.99 24.77
C ALA A 446 -9.92 21.05 23.86
N GLY A 447 -9.77 22.09 23.04
CA GLY A 447 -8.62 22.30 22.15
C GLY A 447 -8.61 21.44 20.87
N ARG A 448 -9.66 20.63 20.63
CA ARG A 448 -9.77 19.70 19.50
C ARG A 448 -10.51 20.34 18.33
N ALA A 449 -10.05 20.14 17.10
CA ALA A 449 -10.73 20.60 15.89
C ALA A 449 -11.42 19.43 15.18
N ILE A 450 -12.76 19.47 15.09
CA ILE A 450 -13.55 18.43 14.41
C ILE A 450 -14.44 18.99 13.29
N GLY A 451 -14.68 18.17 12.26
CA GLY A 451 -15.57 18.42 11.13
C GLY A 451 -16.59 17.29 10.96
N LEU A 452 -17.70 17.59 10.28
CA LEU A 452 -18.77 16.66 9.90
C LEU A 452 -19.13 16.91 8.44
N GLY A 453 -19.45 15.83 7.75
CA GLY A 453 -19.78 15.86 6.34
C GLY A 453 -20.76 14.85 5.84
N PHE A 454 -21.08 15.05 4.58
CA PHE A 454 -22.03 14.28 3.80
C PHE A 454 -21.51 14.16 2.37
N ALA A 455 -21.67 12.98 1.78
CA ALA A 455 -21.50 12.75 0.35
C ALA A 455 -22.64 11.85 -0.15
N LEU A 456 -23.43 12.33 -1.12
CA LEU A 456 -24.53 11.58 -1.71
C LEU A 456 -24.22 11.28 -3.18
N PHE A 457 -24.59 10.08 -3.64
CA PHE A 457 -24.23 9.61 -4.99
C PHE A 457 -25.38 8.86 -5.69
N VAL A 458 -25.28 8.79 -7.01
CA VAL A 458 -26.11 7.92 -7.88
C VAL A 458 -25.17 7.20 -8.85
N GLU A 459 -25.29 5.87 -8.94
CA GLU A 459 -24.39 4.99 -9.68
C GLU A 459 -25.16 4.32 -10.83
N ASP A 460 -24.72 4.47 -12.10
CA ASP A 460 -25.22 3.65 -13.20
C ASP A 460 -24.62 2.24 -13.15
N THR A 461 -25.48 1.25 -12.93
CA THR A 461 -25.12 -0.15 -12.72
C THR A 461 -25.85 -1.06 -13.71
N GLY A 462 -25.49 -2.34 -13.76
CA GLY A 462 -26.20 -3.30 -14.63
C GLY A 462 -25.96 -3.10 -16.13
N LEU A 463 -24.86 -2.42 -16.52
CA LEU A 463 -24.54 -2.12 -17.92
C LEU A 463 -24.63 -3.38 -18.82
N GLY A 464 -25.53 -3.32 -19.80
CA GLY A 464 -25.84 -4.38 -20.75
C GLY A 464 -24.70 -4.79 -21.70
N PRO A 465 -25.01 -5.47 -22.82
CA PRO A 465 -26.34 -5.88 -23.25
C PRO A 465 -26.91 -7.08 -22.47
N TYR A 466 -26.07 -8.01 -22.02
CA TYR A 466 -26.44 -9.25 -21.32
C TYR A 466 -25.27 -9.76 -20.45
N GLU A 467 -25.50 -10.82 -19.67
CA GLU A 467 -24.42 -11.70 -19.17
C GLU A 467 -24.86 -13.17 -19.28
N GLY A 468 -23.93 -14.08 -19.55
CA GLY A 468 -24.24 -15.49 -19.79
C GLY A 468 -24.23 -16.35 -18.53
N VAL A 469 -25.29 -17.14 -18.31
CA VAL A 469 -25.31 -18.21 -17.30
C VAL A 469 -25.96 -19.46 -17.88
N ARG A 470 -25.37 -20.65 -17.63
CA ARG A 470 -25.94 -21.97 -17.96
C ARG A 470 -26.14 -22.76 -16.69
N VAL A 471 -27.34 -23.31 -16.48
CA VAL A 471 -27.68 -24.19 -15.36
C VAL A 471 -27.94 -25.58 -15.91
N ARG A 472 -27.28 -26.60 -15.37
CA ARG A 472 -27.38 -28.02 -15.79
C ARG A 472 -27.47 -28.94 -14.58
N VAL A 473 -28.42 -29.85 -14.56
CA VAL A 473 -28.54 -30.93 -13.56
C VAL A 473 -27.97 -32.22 -14.14
N ASP A 474 -27.22 -32.99 -13.33
CA ASP A 474 -26.75 -34.33 -13.70
C ASP A 474 -27.67 -35.46 -13.16
N PRO A 475 -27.54 -36.71 -13.65
CA PRO A 475 -28.35 -37.84 -13.17
C PRO A 475 -28.17 -38.22 -11.68
N ALA A 476 -27.20 -37.63 -10.97
CA ALA A 476 -27.04 -37.77 -9.52
C ALA A 476 -27.69 -36.60 -8.74
N GLY A 477 -28.28 -35.63 -9.44
CA GLY A 477 -28.95 -34.46 -8.86
C GLY A 477 -28.06 -33.24 -8.65
N HIS A 478 -26.76 -33.29 -8.99
CA HIS A 478 -25.88 -32.13 -8.81
C HIS A 478 -26.17 -31.04 -9.84
N VAL A 479 -26.19 -29.79 -9.39
CA VAL A 479 -26.50 -28.62 -10.22
C VAL A 479 -25.23 -27.86 -10.55
N PHE A 480 -24.89 -27.77 -11.83
CA PHE A 480 -23.74 -27.01 -12.33
C PHE A 480 -24.19 -25.66 -12.89
N VAL A 481 -23.55 -24.59 -12.42
CA VAL A 481 -23.84 -23.20 -12.83
C VAL A 481 -22.61 -22.60 -13.49
N PHE A 482 -22.55 -22.61 -14.82
CA PHE A 482 -21.46 -22.00 -15.58
C PHE A 482 -21.78 -20.52 -15.80
N SER A 483 -20.88 -19.61 -15.40
CA SER A 483 -21.10 -18.16 -15.50
C SER A 483 -20.05 -17.48 -16.37
N GLY A 484 -20.49 -16.58 -17.26
CA GLY A 484 -19.60 -15.76 -18.07
C GLY A 484 -18.78 -14.76 -17.25
N THR A 485 -19.19 -14.52 -16.00
CA THR A 485 -18.50 -13.63 -15.06
C THR A 485 -17.19 -14.23 -14.54
N SER A 486 -16.23 -13.35 -14.24
CA SER A 486 -15.01 -13.66 -13.51
C SER A 486 -15.14 -13.02 -12.13
N SER A 487 -14.78 -13.70 -11.03
CA SER A 487 -14.82 -13.08 -9.69
C SER A 487 -13.42 -12.75 -9.21
N GLN A 488 -13.28 -11.59 -8.55
CA GLN A 488 -12.05 -11.10 -7.93
C GLN A 488 -12.29 -10.81 -6.44
N GLY A 489 -13.22 -11.53 -5.82
CA GLY A 489 -13.57 -11.44 -4.39
C GLY A 489 -15.03 -11.10 -4.08
N GLN A 490 -15.87 -10.78 -5.08
CA GLN A 490 -17.25 -10.30 -4.90
C GLN A 490 -18.29 -11.41 -4.67
N ALA A 491 -17.84 -12.59 -4.24
CA ALA A 491 -18.68 -13.73 -3.85
C ALA A 491 -19.68 -14.25 -4.92
N HIS A 492 -19.27 -14.32 -6.19
CA HIS A 492 -20.16 -14.78 -7.28
C HIS A 492 -20.55 -16.27 -7.15
N GLU A 493 -19.66 -17.12 -6.64
CA GLU A 493 -19.94 -18.55 -6.46
C GLU A 493 -20.96 -18.78 -5.35
N THR A 494 -20.96 -17.92 -4.32
CA THR A 494 -22.03 -17.90 -3.30
C THR A 494 -23.34 -17.30 -3.83
N THR A 495 -23.30 -16.10 -4.39
CA THR A 495 -24.53 -15.34 -4.73
C THR A 495 -25.30 -15.93 -5.91
N LEU A 496 -24.62 -16.46 -6.94
CA LEU A 496 -25.30 -17.17 -8.04
C LEU A 496 -25.86 -18.52 -7.58
N ALA A 497 -25.20 -19.21 -6.64
CA ALA A 497 -25.72 -20.45 -6.07
C ALA A 497 -26.99 -20.20 -5.24
N GLN A 498 -27.08 -19.13 -4.44
CA GLN A 498 -28.31 -18.77 -3.72
C GLN A 498 -29.51 -18.59 -4.67
N ILE A 499 -29.31 -17.94 -5.82
CA ILE A 499 -30.37 -17.69 -6.81
C ILE A 499 -30.84 -19.00 -7.47
N VAL A 500 -29.91 -19.88 -7.83
CA VAL A 500 -30.25 -21.18 -8.46
C VAL A 500 -30.84 -22.16 -7.43
N ALA A 501 -30.42 -22.08 -6.17
CA ALA A 501 -31.00 -22.86 -5.06
C ALA A 501 -32.47 -22.54 -4.84
N ASP A 502 -32.84 -21.26 -4.74
CA ASP A 502 -34.24 -20.82 -4.68
C ASP A 502 -35.00 -21.25 -5.96
N GLY A 503 -34.40 -21.00 -7.14
CA GLY A 503 -35.00 -21.28 -8.44
C GLY A 503 -35.28 -22.75 -8.74
N LEU A 504 -34.52 -23.67 -8.13
CA LEU A 504 -34.71 -25.13 -8.23
C LEU A 504 -35.19 -25.77 -6.91
N SER A 505 -35.43 -24.97 -5.87
CA SER A 505 -35.75 -25.41 -4.50
C SER A 505 -34.82 -26.54 -4.02
N THR A 506 -33.51 -26.35 -4.17
CA THR A 506 -32.47 -27.39 -4.03
C THR A 506 -31.40 -26.96 -3.00
N PRO A 507 -30.88 -27.85 -2.13
CA PRO A 507 -29.83 -27.52 -1.16
C PRO A 507 -28.58 -26.90 -1.81
N LEU A 508 -28.03 -25.87 -1.17
CA LEU A 508 -26.91 -25.07 -1.70
C LEU A 508 -25.64 -25.91 -1.96
N GLU A 509 -25.46 -26.96 -1.16
CA GLU A 509 -24.35 -27.91 -1.17
C GLU A 509 -24.34 -28.76 -2.44
N GLN A 510 -25.50 -29.02 -3.05
CA GLN A 510 -25.63 -29.78 -4.30
C GLN A 510 -25.29 -28.95 -5.55
N ILE A 511 -25.10 -27.63 -5.38
CA ILE A 511 -24.79 -26.69 -6.47
C ILE A 511 -23.28 -26.49 -6.57
N THR A 512 -22.72 -26.47 -7.77
CA THR A 512 -21.33 -26.08 -8.07
C THR A 512 -21.33 -24.95 -9.10
N VAL A 513 -20.75 -23.80 -8.75
CA VAL A 513 -20.58 -22.67 -9.68
C VAL A 513 -19.20 -22.73 -10.34
N VAL A 514 -19.15 -22.54 -11.65
CA VAL A 514 -17.92 -22.50 -12.46
C VAL A 514 -17.85 -21.12 -13.14
N PRO A 515 -17.21 -20.12 -12.50
CA PRO A 515 -17.06 -18.79 -13.08
C PRO A 515 -15.94 -18.76 -14.14
N GLY A 516 -16.19 -18.06 -15.24
CA GLY A 516 -15.16 -17.55 -16.15
C GLY A 516 -14.30 -18.57 -16.90
N ASP A 517 -14.71 -19.84 -16.95
CA ASP A 517 -14.20 -20.81 -17.92
C ASP A 517 -14.99 -20.72 -19.22
N THR A 518 -14.34 -20.20 -20.25
CA THR A 518 -14.97 -19.95 -21.55
C THR A 518 -15.31 -21.21 -22.35
N ALA A 519 -14.95 -22.40 -21.85
CA ALA A 519 -15.46 -23.68 -22.38
C ALA A 519 -16.85 -24.06 -21.83
N GLY A 520 -17.22 -23.61 -20.62
CA GLY A 520 -18.53 -23.91 -20.01
C GLY A 520 -19.67 -23.03 -20.55
N ILE A 521 -19.34 -21.79 -20.91
CA ILE A 521 -20.27 -20.76 -21.37
C ILE A 521 -19.61 -19.92 -22.50
N PRO A 522 -20.12 -19.97 -23.75
CA PRO A 522 -19.44 -19.35 -24.88
C PRO A 522 -19.62 -17.84 -24.96
N TYR A 523 -20.74 -17.29 -24.47
CA TYR A 523 -21.01 -15.85 -24.53
C TYR A 523 -21.06 -15.24 -23.14
N GLY A 524 -20.48 -14.05 -23.02
CA GLY A 524 -20.33 -13.31 -21.78
C GLY A 524 -19.58 -12.01 -22.02
N VAL A 525 -19.66 -11.11 -21.04
CA VAL A 525 -19.13 -9.74 -21.15
C VAL A 525 -18.12 -9.45 -20.04
N GLY A 526 -18.35 -9.95 -18.82
CA GLY A 526 -17.40 -9.87 -17.70
C GLY A 526 -17.85 -8.98 -16.54
N THR A 527 -16.89 -8.65 -15.68
CA THR A 527 -17.16 -8.12 -14.33
C THR A 527 -16.54 -6.74 -14.13
N PHE A 528 -17.37 -5.70 -14.28
CA PHE A 528 -17.06 -4.28 -14.13
C PHE A 528 -18.39 -3.48 -14.08
N ALA A 529 -18.39 -2.18 -13.77
CA ALA A 529 -19.58 -1.32 -13.80
C ALA A 529 -20.79 -1.87 -12.98
N SER A 530 -20.52 -2.43 -11.79
CA SER A 530 -21.44 -3.13 -10.88
C SER A 530 -22.46 -4.07 -11.54
N ARG A 531 -22.13 -4.64 -12.71
CA ARG A 531 -23.14 -5.23 -13.61
C ARG A 531 -23.58 -6.65 -13.28
N VAL A 532 -22.75 -7.40 -12.54
CA VAL A 532 -22.96 -8.83 -12.27
C VAL A 532 -24.21 -9.08 -11.44
N GLY A 533 -24.37 -8.33 -10.34
CA GLY A 533 -25.50 -8.44 -9.44
C GLY A 533 -26.86 -8.21 -10.11
N VAL A 534 -26.88 -7.53 -11.26
CA VAL A 534 -28.06 -7.34 -12.11
C VAL A 534 -28.17 -8.44 -13.17
N LEU A 535 -27.22 -8.48 -14.12
CA LEU A 535 -27.39 -9.25 -15.37
C LEU A 535 -27.14 -10.75 -15.19
N ALA A 536 -26.12 -11.14 -14.43
CA ALA A 536 -25.83 -12.55 -14.18
C ALA A 536 -26.89 -13.15 -13.26
N SER A 537 -27.33 -12.40 -12.24
CA SER A 537 -28.39 -12.81 -11.32
C SER A 537 -29.72 -13.09 -12.02
N ASN A 538 -30.20 -12.17 -12.85
CA ASN A 538 -31.43 -12.37 -13.61
C ASN A 538 -31.29 -13.51 -14.64
N SER A 539 -30.10 -13.67 -15.25
CA SER A 539 -29.82 -14.78 -16.17
C SER A 539 -29.76 -16.14 -15.48
N ALA A 540 -29.23 -16.20 -14.26
CA ALA A 540 -29.24 -17.40 -13.40
C ALA A 540 -30.67 -17.77 -12.98
N ALA A 541 -31.47 -16.79 -12.56
CA ALA A 541 -32.88 -16.99 -12.21
C ALA A 541 -33.70 -17.50 -13.42
N HIS A 542 -33.50 -16.91 -14.61
CA HIS A 542 -34.15 -17.36 -15.84
C HIS A 542 -33.74 -18.77 -16.26
N ALA A 543 -32.44 -19.09 -16.22
CA ALA A 543 -31.94 -20.44 -16.52
C ALA A 543 -32.48 -21.49 -15.53
N ALA A 544 -32.52 -21.17 -14.24
CA ALA A 544 -33.12 -22.03 -13.22
C ALA A 544 -34.64 -22.22 -13.45
N ALA A 545 -35.37 -21.16 -13.83
CA ALA A 545 -36.81 -21.25 -14.12
C ALA A 545 -37.11 -22.16 -15.33
N GLU A 546 -36.34 -22.06 -16.41
CA GLU A 546 -36.52 -22.95 -17.58
C GLU A 546 -36.08 -24.40 -17.28
N VAL A 547 -35.04 -24.61 -16.47
CA VAL A 547 -34.69 -25.95 -15.94
C VAL A 547 -35.84 -26.52 -15.08
N ARG A 548 -36.42 -25.72 -14.17
CA ARG A 548 -37.56 -26.12 -13.33
C ARG A 548 -38.79 -26.49 -14.17
N LYS A 549 -39.10 -25.70 -15.19
CA LYS A 549 -40.18 -25.93 -16.16
C LYS A 549 -39.98 -27.24 -16.94
N LYS A 550 -38.76 -27.48 -17.44
CA LYS A 550 -38.39 -28.74 -18.11
C LYS A 550 -38.50 -29.93 -17.15
N ALA A 551 -38.01 -29.78 -15.92
CA ALA A 551 -38.07 -30.82 -14.89
C ALA A 551 -39.52 -31.20 -14.52
N ILE A 552 -40.39 -30.20 -14.32
CA ILE A 552 -41.81 -30.42 -14.03
C ILE A 552 -42.53 -31.09 -15.21
N ALA A 553 -42.25 -30.68 -16.45
CA ALA A 553 -42.87 -31.30 -17.63
C ALA A 553 -42.44 -32.78 -17.82
N VAL A 554 -41.16 -33.11 -17.59
CA VAL A 554 -40.67 -34.49 -17.63
C VAL A 554 -41.20 -35.33 -16.46
N ALA A 555 -41.36 -34.74 -15.28
CA ALA A 555 -41.95 -35.40 -14.12
C ALA A 555 -43.48 -35.62 -14.27
N ALA A 556 -44.20 -34.70 -14.93
CA ALA A 556 -45.64 -34.81 -15.20
C ALA A 556 -45.97 -36.01 -16.10
N ASP A 557 -45.19 -36.18 -17.19
CA ASP A 557 -45.25 -37.33 -18.08
C ASP A 557 -44.95 -38.65 -17.35
N HIS A 558 -43.85 -38.70 -16.59
CA HIS A 558 -43.43 -39.92 -15.91
C HIS A 558 -44.29 -40.30 -14.69
N LEU A 559 -44.92 -39.33 -14.02
CA LEU A 559 -45.77 -39.56 -12.86
C LEU A 559 -47.26 -39.70 -13.21
N GLU A 560 -47.65 -39.51 -14.48
CA GLU A 560 -49.04 -39.42 -14.94
C GLU A 560 -49.86 -38.43 -14.08
N ALA A 561 -49.39 -37.18 -14.02
CA ALA A 561 -49.96 -36.09 -13.21
C ALA A 561 -49.94 -34.75 -13.94
N ALA A 562 -50.87 -33.85 -13.64
CA ALA A 562 -50.88 -32.50 -14.21
C ALA A 562 -49.70 -31.65 -13.68
N PRO A 563 -49.03 -30.83 -14.51
CA PRO A 563 -47.92 -29.97 -14.06
C PRO A 563 -48.22 -29.07 -12.86
N GLU A 564 -49.46 -28.60 -12.73
CA GLU A 564 -49.99 -27.81 -11.61
C GLU A 564 -50.12 -28.60 -10.30
N ASP A 565 -50.41 -29.91 -10.39
CA ASP A 565 -50.48 -30.81 -9.24
C ASP A 565 -49.10 -31.20 -8.70
N LEU A 566 -48.01 -30.76 -9.35
CA LEU A 566 -46.65 -31.01 -8.91
C LEU A 566 -46.10 -29.89 -8.01
N ALA A 567 -45.32 -30.30 -7.02
CA ALA A 567 -44.54 -29.43 -6.14
C ALA A 567 -43.07 -29.87 -6.14
N LEU A 568 -42.16 -28.94 -6.46
CA LEU A 568 -40.72 -29.11 -6.31
C LEU A 568 -40.30 -28.49 -4.97
N GLU A 569 -39.87 -29.34 -4.03
CA GLU A 569 -39.29 -28.93 -2.75
C GLU A 569 -38.08 -29.84 -2.44
N ASP A 570 -37.03 -29.28 -1.82
CA ASP A 570 -35.78 -29.96 -1.42
C ASP A 570 -35.17 -30.90 -2.49
N GLY A 571 -35.11 -30.42 -3.75
CA GLY A 571 -34.58 -31.16 -4.90
C GLY A 571 -35.47 -32.31 -5.39
N ARG A 572 -36.73 -32.39 -4.94
CA ARG A 572 -37.67 -33.48 -5.25
C ARG A 572 -39.02 -32.94 -5.75
N ILE A 573 -39.45 -33.45 -6.90
CA ILE A 573 -40.78 -33.18 -7.47
C ILE A 573 -41.76 -34.24 -6.96
N THR A 574 -42.85 -33.81 -6.34
CA THR A 574 -43.88 -34.69 -5.76
C THR A 574 -45.28 -34.30 -6.21
N VAL A 575 -46.21 -35.26 -6.23
CA VAL A 575 -47.65 -35.01 -6.45
C VAL A 575 -48.28 -34.47 -5.18
N ARG A 576 -49.00 -33.34 -5.26
CA ARG A 576 -49.74 -32.74 -4.13
C ARG A 576 -50.70 -33.75 -3.51
N GLY A 577 -50.68 -33.86 -2.19
CA GLY A 577 -51.47 -34.86 -1.44
C GLY A 577 -50.94 -36.29 -1.48
N ALA A 578 -49.92 -36.60 -2.30
CA ALA A 578 -49.33 -37.93 -2.41
C ALA A 578 -47.78 -37.87 -2.41
N PRO A 579 -47.12 -37.39 -1.34
CA PRO A 579 -45.67 -37.10 -1.32
C PRO A 579 -44.75 -38.33 -1.56
N ALA A 580 -45.29 -39.55 -1.40
CA ALA A 580 -44.59 -40.78 -1.78
C ALA A 580 -44.42 -40.91 -3.31
N ARG A 581 -45.37 -40.39 -4.12
CA ARG A 581 -45.26 -40.29 -5.58
C ARG A 581 -44.41 -39.07 -5.94
N GLY A 582 -43.16 -39.31 -6.30
CA GLY A 582 -42.25 -38.25 -6.70
C GLY A 582 -40.87 -38.73 -7.15
N LEU A 583 -40.14 -37.82 -7.80
CA LEU A 583 -38.84 -38.01 -8.42
C LEU A 583 -37.86 -36.97 -7.87
N THR A 584 -36.61 -37.33 -7.64
CA THR A 584 -35.53 -36.34 -7.43
C THR A 584 -35.18 -35.64 -8.74
N LEU A 585 -34.53 -34.47 -8.68
CA LEU A 585 -33.98 -33.83 -9.87
C LEU A 585 -32.94 -34.72 -10.60
N GLY A 586 -32.27 -35.63 -9.88
CA GLY A 586 -31.40 -36.66 -10.46
C GLY A 586 -32.18 -37.70 -11.28
N ASP A 587 -33.28 -38.24 -10.72
CA ASP A 587 -34.18 -39.15 -11.45
C ASP A 587 -34.72 -38.49 -12.72
N VAL A 588 -35.15 -37.22 -12.63
CA VAL A 588 -35.67 -36.45 -13.77
C VAL A 588 -34.58 -36.18 -14.81
N ALA A 589 -33.33 -35.89 -14.40
CA ALA A 589 -32.20 -35.76 -15.29
C ALA A 589 -31.82 -37.09 -15.96
N ALA A 590 -31.92 -38.23 -15.25
CA ALA A 590 -31.75 -39.57 -15.81
C ALA A 590 -32.84 -39.88 -16.85
N ILE A 591 -34.11 -39.61 -16.55
CA ILE A 591 -35.24 -39.75 -17.49
C ILE A 591 -35.03 -38.86 -18.73
N ALA A 592 -34.57 -37.63 -18.56
CA ALA A 592 -34.30 -36.69 -19.65
C ALA A 592 -33.04 -37.03 -20.48
N THR A 593 -32.13 -37.87 -19.98
CA THR A 593 -30.91 -38.29 -20.71
C THR A 593 -30.96 -39.73 -21.24
N ALA A 594 -31.90 -40.55 -20.77
CA ALA A 594 -32.01 -41.96 -21.13
C ALA A 594 -32.27 -42.17 -22.65
N PRO A 595 -31.37 -42.83 -23.39
CA PRO A 595 -31.52 -43.06 -24.83
C PRO A 595 -32.60 -44.11 -25.08
N ARG A 596 -33.83 -43.66 -25.38
CA ARG A 596 -35.02 -44.51 -25.59
C ARG A 596 -35.49 -44.42 -27.05
N PRO A 597 -35.17 -45.41 -27.92
CA PRO A 597 -35.59 -45.39 -29.32
C PRO A 597 -37.11 -45.24 -29.47
N GLY A 598 -37.55 -44.27 -30.28
CA GLY A 598 -38.97 -44.00 -30.53
C GLY A 598 -39.69 -43.18 -29.45
N TYR A 599 -39.06 -42.86 -28.31
CA TYR A 599 -39.62 -41.97 -27.30
C TYR A 599 -39.02 -40.56 -27.44
N ALA A 600 -39.88 -39.57 -27.62
CA ALA A 600 -39.54 -38.15 -27.50
C ALA A 600 -39.90 -37.65 -26.11
N LEU A 601 -39.16 -36.66 -25.58
CA LEU A 601 -39.56 -35.98 -24.35
C LEU A 601 -40.84 -35.16 -24.58
N PRO A 602 -41.61 -34.86 -23.51
CA PRO A 602 -42.86 -34.10 -23.60
C PRO A 602 -42.69 -32.80 -24.38
N GLY A 603 -43.67 -32.48 -25.24
CA GLY A 603 -43.62 -31.28 -26.09
C GLY A 603 -42.46 -31.25 -27.10
N ALA A 604 -41.83 -32.40 -27.39
CA ALA A 604 -40.65 -32.52 -28.25
C ALA A 604 -39.43 -31.71 -27.76
N MET A 605 -39.27 -31.57 -26.44
CA MET A 605 -38.09 -30.94 -25.83
C MET A 605 -36.78 -31.70 -26.15
N ASP A 606 -35.68 -30.96 -26.26
CA ASP A 606 -34.33 -31.54 -26.37
C ASP A 606 -33.97 -32.47 -25.19
N PRO A 607 -33.05 -33.44 -25.36
CA PRO A 607 -32.50 -34.23 -24.25
C PRO A 607 -31.83 -33.41 -23.14
N GLY A 608 -31.54 -34.06 -22.01
CA GLY A 608 -30.83 -33.49 -20.87
C GLY A 608 -31.66 -32.52 -20.03
N LEU A 609 -31.16 -32.16 -18.84
CA LEU A 609 -31.83 -31.21 -17.94
C LEU A 609 -30.97 -29.95 -17.74
N GLU A 610 -31.02 -29.04 -18.72
CA GLU A 610 -30.30 -27.77 -18.68
C GLU A 610 -31.00 -26.64 -19.46
N ALA A 611 -30.62 -25.40 -19.15
CA ALA A 611 -30.98 -24.19 -19.88
C ALA A 611 -29.85 -23.14 -19.80
N SER A 612 -29.87 -22.14 -20.68
CA SER A 612 -28.98 -20.97 -20.63
C SER A 612 -29.79 -19.67 -20.64
N GLY A 613 -29.36 -18.72 -19.82
CA GLY A 613 -29.93 -17.37 -19.74
C GLY A 613 -28.95 -16.31 -20.23
N TYR A 614 -29.50 -15.34 -20.97
CA TYR A 614 -28.80 -14.16 -21.48
C TYR A 614 -29.74 -12.94 -21.34
N VAL A 615 -30.15 -12.62 -20.12
CA VAL A 615 -31.19 -11.62 -19.87
C VAL A 615 -30.68 -10.22 -20.23
N HIS A 616 -31.47 -9.54 -21.06
CA HIS A 616 -31.28 -8.14 -21.39
C HIS A 616 -32.06 -7.25 -20.41
N VAL A 617 -31.43 -6.15 -19.96
CA VAL A 617 -32.08 -5.07 -19.20
C VAL A 617 -31.98 -3.82 -20.07
N PRO A 618 -33.09 -3.08 -20.30
CA PRO A 618 -33.21 -2.11 -21.40
C PRO A 618 -32.39 -0.82 -21.22
N GLN A 619 -31.95 -0.52 -20.00
CA GLN A 619 -31.00 0.54 -19.66
C GLN A 619 -30.26 0.17 -18.36
N SER A 620 -29.31 1.00 -17.93
CA SER A 620 -28.68 0.84 -16.62
C SER A 620 -29.69 0.97 -15.46
N THR A 621 -29.43 0.28 -14.35
CA THR A 621 -30.17 0.41 -13.07
C THR A 621 -29.45 1.37 -12.13
N TYR A 622 -30.16 2.17 -11.32
CA TYR A 622 -29.52 3.29 -10.60
C TYR A 622 -29.52 3.09 -9.09
N SER A 623 -28.37 2.65 -8.58
CA SER A 623 -28.10 2.57 -7.14
C SER A 623 -27.79 3.95 -6.59
N ASN A 624 -27.98 4.15 -5.29
CA ASN A 624 -27.69 5.41 -4.62
C ASN A 624 -27.22 5.18 -3.19
N GLY A 625 -26.67 6.22 -2.58
CA GLY A 625 -26.32 6.17 -1.17
C GLY A 625 -26.03 7.55 -0.60
N ALA A 626 -25.99 7.61 0.72
CA ALA A 626 -25.59 8.77 1.51
C ALA A 626 -24.55 8.33 2.54
N HIS A 627 -23.33 8.86 2.44
CA HIS A 627 -22.27 8.65 3.41
C HIS A 627 -22.13 9.91 4.29
N ALA A 628 -21.75 9.73 5.55
CA ALA A 628 -21.37 10.79 6.47
C ALA A 628 -20.19 10.35 7.33
N ALA A 629 -19.32 11.29 7.68
CA ALA A 629 -18.19 11.00 8.54
C ALA A 629 -17.87 12.19 9.46
N VAL A 630 -17.31 11.87 10.62
CA VAL A 630 -16.78 12.85 11.57
C VAL A 630 -15.27 12.69 11.61
N VAL A 631 -14.56 13.78 11.31
CA VAL A 631 -13.10 13.84 11.34
C VAL A 631 -12.62 14.75 12.46
N GLU A 632 -11.49 14.40 13.03
CA GLU A 632 -10.64 15.25 13.83
C GLU A 632 -9.39 15.60 13.03
N VAL A 633 -8.91 16.83 13.20
CA VAL A 633 -7.70 17.33 12.54
C VAL A 633 -6.78 17.88 13.62
N ASP A 634 -5.60 17.27 13.75
CA ASP A 634 -4.54 17.82 14.58
C ASP A 634 -4.03 19.13 13.94
N ALA A 635 -4.22 20.22 14.67
CA ALA A 635 -3.94 21.56 14.17
C ALA A 635 -2.45 21.94 14.25
N GLU A 636 -1.56 21.05 14.71
CA GLU A 636 -0.11 21.25 14.76
C GLU A 636 0.63 20.31 13.80
N THR A 637 0.26 19.02 13.76
CA THR A 637 0.97 18.00 12.98
C THR A 637 0.46 17.81 11.55
N GLY A 638 -0.77 18.22 11.26
CA GLY A 638 -1.44 17.89 9.99
C GLY A 638 -2.28 16.60 10.02
N THR A 639 -2.22 15.81 11.09
CA THR A 639 -2.82 14.48 11.13
C THR A 639 -4.34 14.52 11.10
N VAL A 640 -4.95 13.72 10.21
CA VAL A 640 -6.40 13.52 10.12
C VAL A 640 -6.75 12.20 10.81
N ARG A 641 -7.77 12.20 11.67
CA ARG A 641 -8.31 10.99 12.31
C ARG A 641 -9.82 10.93 12.08
N ILE A 642 -10.30 9.88 11.42
CA ILE A 642 -11.74 9.64 11.28
C ILE A 642 -12.25 9.10 12.62
N LEU A 643 -13.10 9.87 13.31
CA LEU A 643 -13.70 9.50 14.59
C LEU A 643 -14.92 8.59 14.42
N ARG A 644 -15.64 8.73 13.31
CA ARG A 644 -16.85 7.98 12.99
C ARG A 644 -17.12 7.99 11.49
N TYR A 645 -17.61 6.88 10.93
CA TYR A 645 -18.02 6.79 9.52
C TYR A 645 -19.33 6.02 9.42
N VAL A 646 -20.33 6.60 8.74
CA VAL A 646 -21.66 6.04 8.54
C VAL A 646 -21.97 6.02 7.04
N ALA A 647 -22.49 4.91 6.53
CA ALA A 647 -22.93 4.77 5.14
C ALA A 647 -24.36 4.20 5.08
N VAL A 648 -25.21 4.78 4.25
CA VAL A 648 -26.57 4.29 3.99
C VAL A 648 -26.76 4.12 2.48
N ASP A 649 -26.74 2.86 2.04
CA ASP A 649 -26.76 2.49 0.62
C ASP A 649 -28.07 1.81 0.20
N ASP A 650 -28.48 2.08 -1.04
CA ASP A 650 -29.64 1.52 -1.72
C ASP A 650 -29.24 0.95 -3.09
N CYS A 651 -29.02 -0.36 -3.09
CA CYS A 651 -28.84 -1.20 -4.27
C CYS A 651 -30.12 -1.98 -4.64
N GLY A 652 -31.30 -1.48 -4.26
CA GLY A 652 -32.56 -2.17 -4.43
C GLY A 652 -32.60 -3.48 -3.63
N THR A 653 -33.11 -4.55 -4.22
CA THR A 653 -33.16 -5.85 -3.54
C THR A 653 -31.76 -6.44 -3.35
N MET A 654 -31.36 -6.74 -2.13
CA MET A 654 -30.08 -7.40 -1.85
C MET A 654 -30.16 -8.92 -2.02
N ILE A 655 -29.24 -9.52 -2.78
CA ILE A 655 -29.12 -10.99 -2.94
C ILE A 655 -28.57 -11.64 -1.67
N ASN A 656 -27.56 -11.00 -1.06
CA ASN A 656 -26.93 -11.43 0.19
C ASN A 656 -26.36 -10.19 0.91
N PRO A 657 -26.97 -9.71 2.01
CA PRO A 657 -26.54 -8.49 2.67
C PRO A 657 -25.09 -8.53 3.17
N LEU A 658 -24.61 -9.69 3.66
CA LEU A 658 -23.23 -9.85 4.14
C LEU A 658 -22.19 -9.57 3.04
N VAL A 659 -22.51 -9.90 1.79
CA VAL A 659 -21.66 -9.60 0.62
C VAL A 659 -21.72 -8.11 0.28
N VAL A 660 -22.90 -7.49 0.35
CA VAL A 660 -23.10 -6.06 0.07
C VAL A 660 -22.37 -5.20 1.11
N GLU A 661 -22.56 -5.48 2.40
CA GLU A 661 -21.82 -4.87 3.53
C GLU A 661 -20.29 -4.96 3.30
N GLY A 662 -19.79 -6.15 2.94
CA GLY A 662 -18.37 -6.37 2.65
C GLY A 662 -17.85 -5.59 1.43
N GLN A 663 -18.67 -5.40 0.38
CA GLN A 663 -18.31 -4.52 -0.73
C GLN A 663 -18.24 -3.05 -0.30
N ILE A 664 -19.23 -2.57 0.47
CA ILE A 664 -19.29 -1.20 1.00
C ILE A 664 -18.06 -0.91 1.88
N HIS A 665 -17.71 -1.82 2.80
CA HIS A 665 -16.50 -1.69 3.63
C HIS A 665 -15.23 -1.51 2.78
N GLY A 666 -15.05 -2.34 1.75
CA GLY A 666 -13.92 -2.21 0.84
C GLY A 666 -13.95 -0.92 0.01
N GLY A 667 -15.13 -0.38 -0.30
CA GLY A 667 -15.30 0.86 -1.07
C GLY A 667 -14.93 2.09 -0.23
N ILE A 668 -15.39 2.12 1.02
CA ILE A 668 -15.02 3.13 2.01
C ILE A 668 -13.52 3.08 2.31
N ALA A 669 -12.93 1.89 2.49
CA ALA A 669 -11.49 1.76 2.70
C ALA A 669 -10.68 2.34 1.54
N HIS A 670 -11.01 2.00 0.29
CA HIS A 670 -10.33 2.55 -0.90
C HIS A 670 -10.59 4.07 -1.08
N GLY A 671 -11.75 4.56 -0.66
CA GLY A 671 -12.03 6.00 -0.57
C GLY A 671 -11.17 6.74 0.46
N ILE A 672 -11.01 6.19 1.66
CA ILE A 672 -10.13 6.74 2.70
C ILE A 672 -8.68 6.84 2.17
N GLY A 673 -8.23 5.82 1.44
CA GLY A 673 -6.97 5.84 0.70
C GLY A 673 -6.87 7.02 -0.28
N ASN A 674 -7.74 7.09 -1.30
CA ASN A 674 -7.76 8.18 -2.30
C ASN A 674 -8.02 9.58 -1.72
N ALA A 675 -8.59 9.68 -0.51
CA ALA A 675 -8.87 10.94 0.15
C ALA A 675 -7.70 11.45 1.03
N LEU A 676 -6.88 10.56 1.61
CA LEU A 676 -5.90 10.91 2.65
C LEU A 676 -4.46 10.42 2.40
N HIS A 677 -4.23 9.44 1.51
CA HIS A 677 -2.97 8.68 1.48
C HIS A 677 -2.44 8.31 0.07
N GLU A 678 -3.32 7.94 -0.86
CA GLU A 678 -2.97 7.44 -2.18
C GLU A 678 -2.76 8.61 -3.18
N GLU A 679 -1.65 8.61 -3.92
CA GLU A 679 -1.45 9.46 -5.11
C GLU A 679 -0.39 8.87 -6.06
N ILE A 680 -0.68 8.84 -7.35
CA ILE A 680 0.27 8.56 -8.43
C ILE A 680 0.89 9.87 -8.93
N VAL A 681 2.14 10.13 -8.54
CA VAL A 681 2.88 11.33 -8.91
C VAL A 681 3.88 11.05 -10.03
N TYR A 682 3.81 11.86 -11.10
CA TYR A 682 4.84 11.93 -12.15
C TYR A 682 5.65 13.23 -12.01
N ASP A 683 6.95 13.17 -12.28
CA ASP A 683 7.81 14.35 -12.32
C ASP A 683 7.73 15.14 -13.65
N ALA A 684 8.45 16.27 -13.72
CA ALA A 684 8.49 17.13 -14.91
C ALA A 684 9.19 16.49 -16.14
N THR A 685 9.76 15.29 -16.01
CA THR A 685 10.31 14.50 -17.13
C THR A 685 9.39 13.34 -17.53
N GLY A 686 8.27 13.15 -16.82
CA GLY A 686 7.33 12.06 -17.01
C GLY A 686 7.72 10.75 -16.31
N GLN A 687 8.66 10.77 -15.35
CA GLN A 687 9.01 9.61 -14.54
C GLN A 687 8.02 9.44 -13.39
N LEU A 688 7.64 8.19 -13.11
CA LEU A 688 6.80 7.84 -11.97
C LEU A 688 7.65 7.82 -10.69
N VAL A 689 7.42 8.77 -9.77
CA VAL A 689 8.17 8.84 -8.50
C VAL A 689 7.52 8.02 -7.39
N THR A 690 6.19 7.89 -7.38
CA THR A 690 5.45 7.01 -6.45
C THR A 690 5.34 5.59 -7.01
N GLY A 691 6.48 4.98 -7.35
CA GLY A 691 6.57 3.69 -8.04
C GLY A 691 6.48 2.45 -7.15
N THR A 692 6.24 2.62 -5.84
CA THR A 692 6.22 1.53 -4.86
C THR A 692 5.16 1.75 -3.76
N LEU A 693 4.88 0.70 -2.97
CA LEU A 693 4.02 0.78 -1.78
C LEU A 693 4.67 1.45 -0.56
N MET A 694 5.93 1.93 -0.67
CA MET A 694 6.52 2.83 0.33
C MET A 694 6.01 4.26 0.15
N ASP A 695 5.76 4.66 -1.09
CA ASP A 695 5.42 6.02 -1.51
C ASP A 695 3.90 6.15 -1.73
N TYR A 696 3.31 5.14 -2.38
CA TYR A 696 1.87 5.01 -2.57
C TYR A 696 1.25 4.31 -1.36
N ALA A 697 0.86 5.10 -0.37
CA ALA A 697 0.38 4.61 0.91
C ALA A 697 -1.06 4.05 0.82
N LEU A 698 -1.18 2.73 0.64
CA LEU A 698 -2.45 2.05 0.80
C LEU A 698 -2.95 2.11 2.26
N PRO A 699 -4.24 2.34 2.51
CA PRO A 699 -4.81 2.42 3.85
C PRO A 699 -4.73 1.07 4.57
N ARG A 700 -4.33 1.11 5.84
CA ARG A 700 -4.18 -0.05 6.72
C ARG A 700 -5.41 -0.20 7.63
N ALA A 701 -5.52 -1.33 8.31
CA ALA A 701 -6.59 -1.60 9.28
C ALA A 701 -6.64 -0.63 10.48
N ALA A 702 -5.60 0.19 10.69
CA ALA A 702 -5.59 1.25 11.70
C ALA A 702 -6.07 2.62 11.17
N ASP A 703 -6.11 2.80 9.85
CA ASP A 703 -6.49 4.05 9.19
C ASP A 703 -8.00 4.07 8.85
N VAL A 704 -8.64 2.89 8.79
CA VAL A 704 -10.08 2.70 8.59
C VAL A 704 -10.77 2.51 9.96
N PRO A 705 -11.73 3.37 10.35
CA PRO A 705 -12.47 3.23 11.61
C PRO A 705 -13.50 2.09 11.54
N PRO A 706 -14.12 1.70 12.66
CA PRO A 706 -15.38 0.94 12.64
C PRO A 706 -16.42 1.64 11.76
N LEU A 707 -17.06 0.89 10.87
CA LEU A 707 -17.99 1.40 9.87
C LEU A 707 -19.43 1.07 10.27
N GLU A 708 -20.30 2.07 10.29
CA GLU A 708 -21.74 1.90 10.53
C GLU A 708 -22.47 1.86 9.18
N VAL A 709 -22.79 0.64 8.71
CA VAL A 709 -23.52 0.43 7.45
C VAL A 709 -25.01 0.23 7.73
N GLY A 710 -25.83 1.05 7.08
CA GLY A 710 -27.28 0.88 6.99
C GLY A 710 -27.73 0.76 5.53
N HIS A 711 -29.00 0.41 5.34
CA HIS A 711 -29.58 0.24 4.00
C HIS A 711 -30.92 0.95 3.86
N VAL A 712 -31.20 1.36 2.63
CA VAL A 712 -32.56 1.63 2.11
C VAL A 712 -32.77 0.66 0.94
N VAL A 713 -34.02 0.29 0.65
CA VAL A 713 -34.35 -0.69 -0.40
C VAL A 713 -35.39 -0.07 -1.33
N THR A 714 -34.94 0.43 -2.48
CA THR A 714 -35.82 0.88 -3.57
C THR A 714 -35.59 -0.03 -4.79
N PRO A 715 -36.40 -1.10 -4.96
CA PRO A 715 -36.17 -2.10 -6.01
C PRO A 715 -36.23 -1.49 -7.42
N SER A 716 -35.36 -1.98 -8.31
CA SER A 716 -35.39 -1.57 -9.72
C SER A 716 -36.65 -2.09 -10.43
N PRO A 717 -37.41 -1.24 -11.14
CA PRO A 717 -38.51 -1.70 -11.99
C PRO A 717 -38.03 -2.36 -13.30
N LEU A 718 -36.72 -2.35 -13.59
CA LEU A 718 -36.17 -2.77 -14.89
C LEU A 718 -35.84 -4.27 -14.96
N ASN A 719 -35.92 -5.01 -13.86
CA ASN A 719 -35.62 -6.44 -13.83
C ASN A 719 -36.44 -7.18 -12.75
N PRO A 720 -36.85 -8.45 -12.97
CA PRO A 720 -37.80 -9.15 -12.11
C PRO A 720 -37.30 -9.48 -10.69
N LEU A 721 -35.99 -9.41 -10.42
CA LEU A 721 -35.46 -9.58 -9.07
C LEU A 721 -35.44 -8.25 -8.26
N GLY A 722 -35.67 -7.10 -8.90
CA GLY A 722 -35.60 -5.78 -8.28
C GLY A 722 -34.18 -5.35 -7.84
N VAL A 723 -33.16 -6.13 -8.19
CA VAL A 723 -31.76 -5.92 -7.84
C VAL A 723 -31.18 -4.72 -8.60
N LYS A 724 -30.20 -4.05 -8.00
CA LYS A 724 -29.29 -3.10 -8.66
C LYS A 724 -27.84 -3.53 -8.41
N GLY A 725 -26.87 -2.83 -8.97
CA GLY A 725 -25.46 -3.06 -8.65
C GLY A 725 -25.09 -2.54 -7.27
N ALA A 726 -24.00 -3.06 -6.69
CA ALA A 726 -23.45 -2.58 -5.44
C ALA A 726 -21.92 -2.69 -5.45
N GLY A 727 -21.25 -1.80 -4.72
CA GLY A 727 -19.84 -1.93 -4.40
C GLY A 727 -18.87 -1.00 -5.14
N GLU A 728 -19.32 -0.09 -5.98
CA GLU A 728 -18.46 1.00 -6.50
C GLU A 728 -18.62 2.34 -5.74
N GLY A 729 -19.56 2.42 -4.80
CA GLY A 729 -19.69 3.55 -3.87
C GLY A 729 -18.51 3.72 -2.90
N GLY A 730 -18.32 4.96 -2.43
CA GLY A 730 -17.35 5.34 -1.39
C GLY A 730 -15.98 5.86 -1.85
N THR A 731 -15.58 5.67 -3.13
CA THR A 731 -14.20 5.90 -3.62
C THR A 731 -13.82 7.36 -3.94
N LEU A 732 -14.19 8.31 -3.08
CA LEU A 732 -13.99 9.75 -3.36
C LEU A 732 -12.50 10.16 -3.39
N PRO A 733 -12.06 10.95 -4.40
CA PRO A 733 -10.70 11.48 -4.49
C PRO A 733 -10.52 12.76 -3.68
N ARG A 734 -9.26 13.07 -3.34
CA ARG A 734 -8.86 14.41 -2.85
C ARG A 734 -8.54 15.40 -3.98
N ASP A 735 -8.66 16.67 -3.62
CA ASP A 735 -8.23 17.85 -4.38
C ASP A 735 -6.75 18.19 -4.08
N ARG A 736 -6.05 18.73 -5.08
CA ARG A 736 -4.60 19.01 -5.07
C ARG A 736 -4.32 20.49 -5.37
N ASP A 737 -4.33 21.29 -4.31
CA ASP A 737 -3.98 22.72 -4.36
C ASP A 737 -2.46 22.94 -4.43
N ASP A 738 -1.89 22.84 -5.64
CA ASP A 738 -0.47 23.10 -5.91
C ASP A 738 -0.07 24.59 -5.71
N ALA A 739 -1.03 25.50 -5.48
CA ALA A 739 -0.79 26.93 -5.30
C ALA A 739 -0.63 27.35 -3.82
N ASN A 740 -1.06 26.53 -2.86
CA ASN A 740 -0.90 26.79 -1.42
C ASN A 740 -0.13 25.68 -0.70
N LEU A 741 1.12 25.95 -0.32
CA LEU A 741 1.77 25.19 0.75
C LEU A 741 0.91 25.30 2.02
N ILE A 742 0.35 24.16 2.42
CA ILE A 742 -0.89 24.00 3.20
C ILE A 742 -0.97 24.96 4.39
N SER A 743 -1.81 26.00 4.28
CA SER A 743 -2.13 26.83 5.44
C SER A 743 -3.02 26.05 6.44
N ARG A 744 -2.95 26.41 7.73
CA ARG A 744 -3.78 25.84 8.82
C ARG A 744 -5.29 25.86 8.55
N ARG A 745 -5.76 26.71 7.61
CA ARG A 745 -7.16 26.74 7.13
C ARG A 745 -7.45 25.75 6.01
N VAL A 746 -6.50 25.44 5.14
CA VAL A 746 -6.69 24.45 4.05
C VAL A 746 -6.82 23.08 4.67
N LEU A 747 -5.88 22.67 5.53
CA LEU A 747 -5.91 21.37 6.22
C LEU A 747 -7.28 21.05 6.86
N ILE A 748 -7.79 21.95 7.72
CA ILE A 748 -9.08 21.81 8.42
C ILE A 748 -10.29 21.90 7.46
N ARG A 749 -10.11 22.41 6.23
CA ARG A 749 -11.16 22.41 5.19
C ARG A 749 -11.12 21.16 4.32
N THR A 750 -9.95 20.67 3.91
CA THR A 750 -9.78 19.59 2.93
C THR A 750 -9.86 18.20 3.57
N ALA A 751 -9.22 18.02 4.74
CA ALA A 751 -9.50 16.88 5.63
C ALA A 751 -10.98 16.85 6.04
N GLY A 752 -11.60 18.03 6.02
CA GLY A 752 -13.04 18.21 5.86
C GLY A 752 -13.57 17.37 4.70
N ILE A 753 -13.61 17.78 3.43
CA ILE A 753 -14.41 17.13 2.34
C ILE A 753 -14.18 15.62 2.11
N ALA A 754 -13.05 15.04 2.49
CA ALA A 754 -12.91 13.58 2.66
C ALA A 754 -14.02 12.94 3.55
N ALA A 755 -14.64 13.79 4.38
CA ALA A 755 -15.63 13.61 5.44
C ALA A 755 -16.41 14.93 5.74
N GLY A 756 -16.63 15.83 4.75
CA GLY A 756 -17.22 17.22 4.79
C GLY A 756 -16.72 18.29 5.79
N ALA A 757 -17.04 19.57 5.54
CA ALA A 757 -16.14 20.70 5.91
C ALA A 757 -16.73 21.90 6.72
N ALA A 758 -16.06 23.07 6.64
CA ALA A 758 -15.79 23.96 7.79
C ALA A 758 -15.94 25.49 7.52
N ALA A 759 -15.37 26.33 8.41
CA ALA A 759 -15.23 27.80 8.36
C ALA A 759 -14.06 28.26 9.31
N LEU A 760 -13.54 29.50 9.41
CA LEU A 760 -13.80 30.77 8.70
C LEU A 760 -12.48 31.61 8.52
N ALA A 761 -12.28 32.73 9.24
CA ALA A 761 -11.20 33.75 9.14
C ALA A 761 -11.09 34.58 10.48
N PRO A 762 -10.28 35.66 10.70
CA PRO A 762 -9.32 36.41 9.84
C PRO A 762 -7.97 36.86 10.53
N ARG A 763 -7.28 37.86 9.95
CA ARG A 763 -6.26 38.85 10.44
C ARG A 763 -4.79 38.52 10.88
N ILE A 764 -3.92 39.49 10.49
CA ILE A 764 -2.47 39.74 10.73
C ILE A 764 -1.48 38.77 10.04
N ALA A 765 -0.32 39.32 9.63
CA ALA A 765 0.72 38.67 8.83
C ALA A 765 2.10 38.74 9.51
N GLY A 766 2.98 37.80 9.16
CA GLY A 766 4.39 37.73 9.54
C GLY A 766 5.06 36.62 8.70
N ALA A 767 6.29 36.85 8.24
CA ALA A 767 6.96 35.94 7.31
C ALA A 767 7.89 34.95 8.03
N GLN A 768 8.05 33.74 7.46
CA GLN A 768 9.27 32.93 7.63
C GLN A 768 9.40 31.85 6.55
N ALA A 769 10.61 31.30 6.43
CA ALA A 769 11.07 30.42 5.35
C ALA A 769 10.52 28.98 5.47
N PRO A 770 10.56 28.17 4.39
CA PRO A 770 10.17 26.75 4.44
C PRO A 770 10.99 25.95 5.45
N ALA A 771 10.33 25.08 6.20
CA ALA A 771 10.98 24.14 7.11
C ALA A 771 11.60 22.96 6.33
N PRO A 772 12.75 22.41 6.77
CA PRO A 772 13.37 21.24 6.14
C PRO A 772 12.54 19.97 6.34
N MET A 773 12.54 19.10 5.33
CA MET A 773 11.92 17.77 5.41
C MET A 773 12.63 16.90 6.44
N ALA A 774 11.88 16.32 7.37
CA ALA A 774 12.40 15.24 8.22
C ALA A 774 12.58 13.97 7.37
N PRO A 775 13.75 13.31 7.38
CA PRO A 775 14.03 12.13 6.56
C PRO A 775 13.31 10.87 7.10
N PRO A 776 13.12 9.84 6.24
CA PRO A 776 12.31 8.68 6.56
C PRO A 776 12.83 7.86 7.75
N SER A 777 11.87 7.36 8.54
CA SER A 777 12.09 6.51 9.71
C SER A 777 12.64 5.12 9.36
N THR A 778 13.42 4.54 10.27
CA THR A 778 13.80 3.12 10.30
C THR A 778 12.67 2.21 10.78
N ILE A 779 11.66 2.76 11.47
CA ILE A 779 10.47 2.02 11.87
C ILE A 779 9.52 1.97 10.66
N THR A 780 9.58 0.88 9.91
CA THR A 780 8.65 0.55 8.84
C THR A 780 7.35 -0.08 9.39
N THR A 781 6.31 -0.16 8.57
CA THR A 781 5.06 -0.89 8.89
C THR A 781 4.66 -1.75 7.70
N PRO A 782 4.75 -3.10 7.77
CA PRO A 782 5.18 -3.89 8.93
C PRO A 782 6.64 -3.59 9.35
N PRO A 783 6.99 -3.73 10.64
CA PRO A 783 8.36 -3.56 11.10
C PRO A 783 9.31 -4.51 10.38
N ARG A 784 10.40 -3.96 9.83
CA ARG A 784 11.48 -4.72 9.20
C ARG A 784 12.01 -5.74 10.21
N ASP A 785 11.97 -7.02 9.85
CA ASP A 785 12.73 -7.99 10.64
C ASP A 785 14.22 -7.88 10.30
N PHE A 786 15.02 -7.87 11.35
CA PHE A 786 16.47 -7.88 11.31
C PHE A 786 17.02 -9.21 11.87
N GLY A 787 16.16 -10.11 12.37
CA GLY A 787 16.57 -11.35 13.02
C GLY A 787 17.33 -12.33 12.11
N PRO A 788 17.97 -13.37 12.67
CA PRO A 788 18.75 -14.35 11.90
C PRO A 788 17.90 -15.17 10.92
N ASN A 789 16.58 -15.20 11.10
CA ASN A 789 15.60 -15.87 10.23
C ASN A 789 14.84 -14.89 9.32
N ALA A 790 15.23 -13.61 9.28
CA ALA A 790 14.60 -12.63 8.41
C ALA A 790 14.77 -13.02 6.93
N PRO A 791 13.85 -12.62 6.03
CA PRO A 791 14.04 -12.79 4.59
C PRO A 791 15.38 -12.21 4.12
N PRO A 792 16.05 -12.82 3.13
CA PRO A 792 17.29 -12.28 2.58
C PRO A 792 17.14 -10.81 2.17
N ASN A 793 18.15 -9.98 2.47
CA ASN A 793 18.17 -8.61 1.99
C ASN A 793 18.18 -8.59 0.45
N VAL A 794 17.08 -8.14 -0.15
CA VAL A 794 16.88 -8.08 -1.60
C VAL A 794 17.67 -6.97 -2.30
N TYR A 795 18.33 -6.09 -1.54
CA TYR A 795 19.14 -5.00 -2.07
C TYR A 795 20.64 -5.36 -2.01
N PHE A 796 21.37 -5.12 -3.10
CA PHE A 796 22.83 -5.34 -3.16
C PHE A 796 23.63 -4.44 -2.18
N THR A 797 23.00 -3.44 -1.56
CA THR A 797 23.44 -2.93 -0.27
C THR A 797 22.24 -2.66 0.62
N ASP A 798 22.38 -2.96 1.92
CA ASP A 798 21.33 -2.75 2.91
C ASP A 798 20.81 -1.30 2.86
N PRO A 799 19.48 -1.08 2.74
CA PRO A 799 18.90 0.25 2.55
C PRO A 799 19.08 1.18 3.76
N ASP A 800 19.48 0.65 4.91
CA ASP A 800 19.82 1.43 6.11
C ASP A 800 21.33 1.73 6.26
N VAL A 801 22.17 1.28 5.30
CA VAL A 801 23.61 1.60 5.22
C VAL A 801 23.84 2.69 4.17
N LEU A 802 23.61 3.93 4.59
CA LEU A 802 23.58 5.14 3.77
C LEU A 802 24.98 5.71 3.53
N THR A 803 25.30 5.91 2.26
CA THR A 803 26.46 6.71 1.82
C THR A 803 26.11 8.19 1.81
N ILE A 804 26.85 9.01 2.56
CA ILE A 804 26.72 10.48 2.57
C ILE A 804 27.80 11.13 1.70
N ASP A 805 29.03 10.61 1.78
CA ASP A 805 30.12 10.92 0.86
C ASP A 805 30.55 9.64 0.10
N PRO A 806 30.81 9.71 -1.21
CA PRO A 806 31.26 8.55 -2.00
C PRO A 806 32.42 7.75 -1.42
N ILE A 807 33.31 8.33 -0.60
CA ILE A 807 34.41 7.62 0.07
C ILE A 807 33.91 6.46 0.95
N PHE A 808 32.73 6.59 1.58
CA PHE A 808 32.15 5.55 2.42
C PHE A 808 31.75 4.29 1.63
N ASN A 809 31.62 4.36 0.31
CA ASN A 809 31.42 3.16 -0.52
C ASN A 809 32.60 2.19 -0.45
N GLY A 810 33.81 2.64 -0.10
CA GLY A 810 34.96 1.76 0.15
C GLY A 810 34.98 1.15 1.55
N LEU A 811 34.17 1.66 2.49
CA LEU A 811 34.13 1.24 3.90
C LEU A 811 32.93 0.33 4.22
N ARG A 812 31.81 0.46 3.50
CA ARG A 812 30.67 -0.46 3.60
C ARG A 812 30.90 -1.74 2.78
N GLN A 813 30.59 -2.91 3.32
CA GLN A 813 30.52 -4.14 2.53
C GLN A 813 29.15 -4.17 1.84
N PRO A 814 29.04 -4.20 0.49
CA PRO A 814 27.75 -4.09 -0.17
C PRO A 814 26.78 -5.21 0.21
N ASN A 815 27.13 -6.47 -0.06
CA ASN A 815 26.25 -7.62 0.16
C ASN A 815 26.09 -8.04 1.64
N ALA A 816 26.35 -7.15 2.60
CA ALA A 816 26.17 -7.38 4.02
C ALA A 816 24.86 -6.77 4.53
N PRO A 817 23.92 -7.57 5.07
CA PRO A 817 22.75 -7.04 5.77
C PRO A 817 23.08 -6.64 7.21
N ILE A 818 22.35 -5.67 7.75
CA ILE A 818 22.24 -5.43 9.19
C ILE A 818 21.45 -6.59 9.82
N GLN A 819 22.01 -7.25 10.83
CA GLN A 819 21.41 -8.37 11.54
C GLN A 819 21.26 -8.08 13.03
N ARG A 820 20.04 -8.15 13.57
CA ARG A 820 19.75 -8.21 15.00
C ARG A 820 20.04 -9.63 15.49
N LEU A 821 21.16 -9.80 16.17
CA LEU A 821 21.61 -11.07 16.71
C LEU A 821 20.78 -11.50 17.93
N TRP A 822 20.29 -10.53 18.72
CA TRP A 822 19.53 -10.79 19.95
C TRP A 822 18.75 -9.55 20.42
N THR A 823 17.74 -9.77 21.27
CA THR A 823 16.99 -8.74 21.99
C THR A 823 16.52 -9.28 23.35
N GLY A 824 16.32 -8.39 24.33
CA GLY A 824 15.90 -8.74 25.70
C GLY A 824 16.73 -8.14 26.84
N ALA A 825 17.50 -7.08 26.57
CA ALA A 825 18.17 -6.27 27.59
C ALA A 825 17.29 -5.09 28.03
N LEU A 826 17.62 -4.50 29.18
CA LEU A 826 17.01 -3.27 29.67
C LEU A 826 17.82 -2.02 29.27
N TRP A 827 19.15 -2.14 29.17
CA TRP A 827 20.01 -1.20 28.44
C TRP A 827 21.31 -1.89 28.01
N SER A 828 21.54 -1.96 26.70
CA SER A 828 22.66 -2.68 26.06
C SER A 828 23.85 -1.77 25.81
N GLU A 829 25.00 -2.09 26.40
CA GLU A 829 26.16 -1.20 26.42
C GLU A 829 27.51 -1.92 26.36
N GLY A 830 28.58 -1.17 26.10
CA GLY A 830 29.97 -1.63 26.19
C GLY A 830 30.28 -2.93 25.46
N PRO A 831 29.98 -3.08 24.15
CA PRO A 831 30.34 -4.27 23.40
C PRO A 831 31.87 -4.38 23.25
N ALA A 832 32.41 -5.57 23.48
CA ALA A 832 33.82 -5.89 23.36
C ALA A 832 34.01 -7.28 22.73
N TRP A 833 34.87 -7.37 21.71
CA TRP A 833 35.18 -8.60 21.00
C TRP A 833 36.45 -9.25 21.54
N SER A 834 36.43 -10.58 21.73
CA SER A 834 37.61 -11.39 22.00
C SER A 834 37.99 -12.19 20.75
N GLY A 835 39.07 -11.81 20.08
CA GLY A 835 39.58 -12.50 18.89
C GLY A 835 40.03 -13.93 19.16
N VAL A 836 40.65 -14.17 20.33
CA VAL A 836 41.08 -15.52 20.77
C VAL A 836 39.87 -16.37 21.16
N GLY A 837 38.92 -15.80 21.91
CA GLY A 837 37.71 -16.51 22.35
C GLY A 837 36.64 -16.68 21.28
N ARG A 838 36.72 -15.91 20.19
CA ARG A 838 35.71 -15.80 19.11
C ARG A 838 34.30 -15.55 19.63
N TYR A 839 34.19 -14.59 20.56
CA TYR A 839 32.92 -14.16 21.12
C TYR A 839 32.88 -12.64 21.34
N LEU A 840 31.68 -12.08 21.30
CA LEU A 840 31.40 -10.72 21.79
C LEU A 840 30.87 -10.82 23.22
N VAL A 841 31.33 -9.95 24.12
CA VAL A 841 30.65 -9.63 25.39
C VAL A 841 30.06 -8.22 25.33
N TRP A 842 28.96 -7.99 26.04
CA TRP A 842 28.40 -6.64 26.26
C TRP A 842 27.65 -6.61 27.59
N SER A 843 27.39 -5.42 28.10
CA SER A 843 26.66 -5.18 29.35
C SER A 843 25.16 -5.05 29.11
N ASP A 844 24.36 -5.63 30.01
CA ASP A 844 22.94 -5.33 30.17
C ASP A 844 22.77 -4.67 31.54
N ILE A 845 22.99 -3.35 31.57
CA ILE A 845 23.38 -2.63 32.80
C ILE A 845 22.34 -2.79 33.92
N PRO A 846 21.02 -2.59 33.70
CA PRO A 846 20.02 -2.65 34.78
C PRO A 846 19.87 -4.06 35.37
N ASN A 847 20.08 -5.10 34.56
CA ASN A 847 20.04 -6.49 35.01
C ASN A 847 21.34 -6.94 35.72
N ASN A 848 22.32 -6.04 35.91
CA ASN A 848 23.59 -6.31 36.58
C ASN A 848 24.31 -7.56 36.02
N ARG A 849 24.33 -7.69 34.69
CA ARG A 849 24.93 -8.84 34.00
C ARG A 849 25.67 -8.40 32.74
N GLN A 850 26.69 -9.19 32.38
CA GLN A 850 27.24 -9.20 31.03
C GLN A 850 26.68 -10.39 30.26
N MET A 851 26.33 -10.15 29.01
CA MET A 851 25.92 -11.12 28.03
C MET A 851 27.10 -11.49 27.13
N ARG A 852 27.04 -12.66 26.48
CA ARG A 852 28.02 -13.11 25.49
C ARG A 852 27.34 -13.77 24.30
N TRP A 853 27.73 -13.36 23.10
CA TRP A 853 27.34 -13.94 21.82
C TRP A 853 28.52 -14.74 21.25
N LEU A 854 28.30 -16.01 20.95
CA LEU A 854 29.32 -16.92 20.45
C LEU A 854 29.31 -16.95 18.91
N GLU A 855 30.47 -16.81 18.25
CA GLU A 855 30.51 -16.78 16.78
C GLU A 855 30.31 -18.15 16.12
N ASP A 856 30.65 -19.24 16.81
CA ASP A 856 30.60 -20.61 16.27
C ASP A 856 29.17 -21.12 16.03
N ASN A 857 28.22 -20.68 16.86
CA ASN A 857 26.83 -21.17 16.86
C ASN A 857 25.78 -20.05 17.00
N GLY A 858 26.19 -18.78 17.10
CA GLY A 858 25.31 -17.62 17.20
C GLY A 858 24.54 -17.47 18.53
N ARG A 859 24.73 -18.36 19.51
CA ARG A 859 23.97 -18.38 20.76
C ARG A 859 24.38 -17.23 21.68
N VAL A 860 23.39 -16.60 22.28
CA VAL A 860 23.57 -15.68 23.41
C VAL A 860 23.47 -16.42 24.74
N THR A 861 24.37 -16.08 25.66
CA THR A 861 24.49 -16.63 27.01
C THR A 861 24.74 -15.50 28.01
N VAL A 862 24.42 -15.70 29.30
CA VAL A 862 24.99 -14.85 30.35
C VAL A 862 26.48 -15.20 30.48
N PHE A 863 27.33 -14.18 30.52
CA PHE A 863 28.78 -14.31 30.67
C PHE A 863 29.22 -14.16 32.13
N ARG A 864 28.72 -13.12 32.80
CA ARG A 864 29.07 -12.75 34.18
C ARG A 864 27.86 -12.12 34.85
N MET A 865 27.48 -12.62 36.02
CA MET A 865 26.41 -12.08 36.85
C MET A 865 26.73 -12.38 38.33
N PRO A 866 26.80 -11.37 39.23
CA PRO A 866 26.70 -9.93 38.94
C PRO A 866 27.86 -9.43 38.07
N SER A 867 27.64 -8.35 37.31
CA SER A 867 28.70 -7.61 36.59
C SER A 867 29.07 -6.28 37.25
N ASN A 868 28.60 -6.05 38.49
CA ASN A 868 28.73 -4.78 39.22
C ASN A 868 28.21 -3.58 38.43
N ASN A 869 27.11 -3.80 37.69
CA ASN A 869 26.55 -2.87 36.71
C ASN A 869 27.65 -2.29 35.79
N SER A 870 28.43 -3.17 35.17
CA SER A 870 29.41 -2.77 34.15
C SER A 870 28.75 -1.96 33.04
N ASN A 871 29.40 -0.89 32.58
CA ASN A 871 29.07 -0.20 31.34
C ASN A 871 30.04 -0.63 30.23
N GLY A 872 31.00 0.22 29.87
CA GLY A 872 32.01 -0.04 28.84
C GLY A 872 32.87 -1.26 29.14
N ASN A 873 33.19 -2.00 28.07
CA ASN A 873 34.16 -3.08 28.08
C ASN A 873 35.12 -2.91 26.90
N THR A 874 36.31 -3.47 27.02
CA THR A 874 37.23 -3.70 25.90
C THR A 874 38.19 -4.83 26.25
N PHE A 875 39.08 -5.21 25.33
CA PHE A 875 40.19 -6.13 25.61
C PHE A 875 41.52 -5.42 25.43
N ASP A 876 42.49 -5.71 26.30
CA ASP A 876 43.85 -5.16 26.17
C ASP A 876 44.71 -5.93 25.14
N PHE A 877 45.90 -5.42 24.85
CA PHE A 877 46.87 -6.05 23.93
C PHE A 877 47.39 -7.42 24.42
N GLN A 878 47.01 -7.87 25.61
CA GLN A 878 47.30 -9.20 26.16
C GLN A 878 46.05 -10.10 26.20
N GLY A 879 44.94 -9.67 25.61
CA GLY A 879 43.69 -10.42 25.50
C GLY A 879 42.86 -10.46 26.78
N ARG A 880 43.12 -9.58 27.76
CA ARG A 880 42.38 -9.49 29.02
C ARG A 880 41.22 -8.52 28.92
N GLN A 881 40.08 -8.86 29.52
CA GLN A 881 38.93 -7.97 29.55
C GLN A 881 39.16 -6.82 30.54
N LEU A 882 39.00 -5.59 30.05
CA LEU A 882 38.79 -4.40 30.86
C LEU A 882 37.29 -4.12 30.97
N SER A 883 36.84 -3.65 32.13
CA SER A 883 35.43 -3.33 32.38
C SER A 883 35.29 -2.14 33.33
N CYS A 884 34.38 -1.24 33.01
CA CYS A 884 34.06 -0.07 33.82
C CYS A 884 32.81 -0.37 34.67
N GLU A 885 32.94 -0.49 35.98
CA GLU A 885 31.88 -0.95 36.90
C GLU A 885 31.23 0.22 37.65
N HIS A 886 29.98 0.58 37.29
CA HIS A 886 29.24 1.68 37.93
C HIS A 886 28.93 1.43 39.41
N LEU A 887 28.63 0.18 39.80
CA LEU A 887 28.16 -0.12 41.16
C LEU A 887 29.26 0.02 42.21
N THR A 888 30.45 -0.47 41.87
CA THR A 888 31.67 -0.40 42.69
C THR A 888 32.48 0.88 42.46
N ARG A 889 32.16 1.65 41.41
CA ARG A 889 32.83 2.88 40.95
C ARG A 889 34.33 2.67 40.71
N ARG A 890 34.65 1.81 39.74
CA ARG A 890 36.05 1.44 39.40
C ARG A 890 36.19 0.91 37.98
N VAL A 891 37.38 1.04 37.41
CA VAL A 891 37.83 0.27 36.25
C VAL A 891 38.55 -0.98 36.76
N VAL A 892 38.20 -2.15 36.20
CA VAL A 892 38.83 -3.44 36.53
C VAL A 892 39.38 -4.13 35.29
N ARG A 893 40.38 -4.99 35.50
CA ARG A 893 40.92 -5.93 34.52
C ARG A 893 40.75 -7.35 35.05
N TYR A 894 40.14 -8.20 34.25
CA TYR A 894 40.04 -9.64 34.53
C TYR A 894 41.28 -10.33 33.98
N GLU A 895 42.09 -10.90 34.87
CA GLU A 895 43.32 -11.62 34.52
C GLU A 895 43.01 -13.03 33.99
N HIS A 896 43.98 -13.65 33.32
CA HIS A 896 43.83 -14.96 32.68
C HIS A 896 43.67 -16.13 33.68
N ASP A 897 44.01 -15.94 34.95
CA ASP A 897 43.76 -16.90 36.04
C ASP A 897 42.37 -16.73 36.70
N GLY A 898 41.58 -15.75 36.23
CA GLY A 898 40.26 -15.41 36.79
C GLY A 898 40.31 -14.43 37.96
N SER A 899 41.49 -13.97 38.39
CA SER A 899 41.62 -12.89 39.37
C SER A 899 41.20 -11.52 38.77
N ILE A 900 40.93 -10.54 39.64
CA ILE A 900 40.44 -9.22 39.24
C ILE A 900 41.39 -8.15 39.78
N THR A 901 42.14 -7.51 38.88
CA THR A 901 42.95 -6.33 39.20
C THR A 901 42.07 -5.08 39.15
N VAL A 902 42.08 -4.28 40.22
CA VAL A 902 41.51 -2.93 40.16
C VAL A 902 42.52 -2.02 39.46
N ILE A 903 42.13 -1.43 38.34
CA ILE A 903 42.96 -0.52 37.55
C ILE A 903 42.88 0.90 38.11
N ALA A 904 41.68 1.35 38.48
CA ALA A 904 41.47 2.55 39.30
C ALA A 904 40.11 2.48 40.01
N ASP A 905 40.04 2.77 41.32
CA ASP A 905 38.81 3.09 42.05
C ASP A 905 38.78 4.56 42.53
N ARG A 906 39.91 5.27 42.43
CA ARG A 906 40.16 6.58 43.06
C ARG A 906 41.07 7.49 42.24
N PHE A 907 40.93 8.78 42.46
CA PHE A 907 41.89 9.83 42.11
C PHE A 907 42.03 10.79 43.30
N GLU A 908 43.27 11.16 43.66
CA GLU A 908 43.58 12.01 44.82
C GLU A 908 42.87 11.59 46.13
N GLY A 909 42.73 10.28 46.34
CA GLY A 909 42.08 9.67 47.50
C GLY A 909 40.54 9.58 47.43
N LYS A 910 39.89 10.48 46.70
CA LYS A 910 38.44 10.44 46.40
C LYS A 910 38.09 9.27 45.50
N ARG A 911 36.89 8.71 45.61
CA ARG A 911 36.40 7.69 44.66
C ARG A 911 36.03 8.31 43.31
N LEU A 912 36.15 7.50 42.27
CA LEU A 912 35.56 7.75 40.96
C LEU A 912 34.03 7.90 41.05
N ASN A 913 33.44 8.57 40.08
CA ASN A 913 32.01 8.87 39.99
C ASN A 913 31.21 7.70 39.42
N SER A 914 31.51 7.36 38.16
CA SER A 914 30.89 6.33 37.33
C SER A 914 31.78 6.09 36.10
N PRO A 915 32.87 5.29 36.18
CA PRO A 915 33.70 5.03 35.01
C PRO A 915 32.85 4.46 33.87
N ASN A 916 32.99 4.98 32.66
CA ASN A 916 32.03 4.69 31.57
C ASN A 916 32.65 3.92 30.41
N ASP A 917 33.56 4.53 29.65
CA ASP A 917 34.25 3.90 28.51
C ASP A 917 35.77 3.88 28.74
N VAL A 918 36.49 2.92 28.13
CA VAL A 918 37.92 2.69 28.37
C VAL A 918 38.62 2.17 27.11
N VAL A 919 39.84 2.67 26.85
CA VAL A 919 40.71 2.22 25.76
C VAL A 919 42.13 1.89 26.28
N PRO A 920 42.75 0.78 25.83
CA PRO A 920 44.14 0.47 26.13
C PRO A 920 45.08 1.16 25.12
N HIS A 921 46.31 1.43 25.55
CA HIS A 921 47.38 1.96 24.71
C HIS A 921 48.58 0.99 24.66
N PRO A 922 49.36 0.90 23.57
CA PRO A 922 50.45 -0.09 23.44
C PRO A 922 51.60 0.04 24.46
N ASP A 923 51.74 1.16 25.17
CA ASP A 923 52.68 1.31 26.29
C ASP A 923 52.24 0.56 27.56
N GLY A 924 51.06 -0.07 27.56
CA GLY A 924 50.46 -0.75 28.71
C GLY A 924 49.60 0.16 29.58
N SER A 925 49.41 1.44 29.23
CA SER A 925 48.49 2.34 29.93
C SER A 925 47.03 2.17 29.49
N TYR A 926 46.11 2.56 30.37
CA TYR A 926 44.67 2.52 30.14
C TYR A 926 44.08 3.91 30.30
N TRP A 927 43.31 4.36 29.32
CA TRP A 927 42.68 5.69 29.28
C TRP A 927 41.18 5.50 29.44
N PHE A 928 40.53 6.23 30.36
CA PHE A 928 39.12 6.03 30.68
C PHE A 928 38.43 7.34 31.06
N THR A 929 37.10 7.35 30.98
CA THR A 929 36.24 8.47 31.36
C THR A 929 35.45 8.22 32.64
N ASP A 930 35.21 9.28 33.41
CA ASP A 930 34.46 9.25 34.67
C ASP A 930 33.32 10.31 34.69
N PRO A 931 32.27 10.13 33.87
CA PRO A 931 31.10 11.03 33.79
C PRO A 931 30.23 11.03 35.07
N PRO A 932 29.25 11.97 35.17
CA PRO A 932 28.43 12.15 36.38
C PRO A 932 27.21 11.23 36.44
N TYR A 933 26.66 10.80 35.29
CA TYR A 933 25.57 9.82 35.19
C TYR A 933 26.13 8.38 35.31
N GLY A 934 25.33 7.33 35.06
CA GLY A 934 25.58 6.04 35.72
C GLY A 934 25.26 6.12 37.21
N GLY A 935 25.28 5.00 37.93
CA GLY A 935 24.95 5.00 39.38
C GLY A 935 23.64 5.73 39.68
N GLN A 936 22.63 5.44 38.87
CA GLN A 936 21.24 5.87 38.99
C GLN A 936 20.40 4.66 39.44
N LEU A 937 19.19 4.87 39.97
CA LEU A 937 18.33 3.77 40.42
C LEU A 937 18.00 2.74 39.31
N TYR A 938 18.08 3.13 38.04
CA TYR A 938 17.91 2.24 36.89
C TYR A 938 19.18 1.46 36.52
N GLU A 939 20.36 2.01 36.78
CA GLU A 939 21.66 1.54 36.28
C GLU A 939 22.60 1.02 37.39
N GLY A 940 22.24 1.16 38.67
CA GLY A 940 23.09 0.78 39.78
C GLY A 940 22.63 1.39 41.12
N ALA A 941 23.58 1.75 41.97
CA ALA A 941 23.29 2.39 43.25
C ALA A 941 23.25 3.93 43.10
N PRO A 942 22.13 4.61 43.44
CA PRO A 942 22.11 6.07 43.57
C PRO A 942 22.99 6.53 44.74
N ASP A 943 23.45 7.78 44.69
CA ASP A 943 24.23 8.41 45.76
C ASP A 943 23.51 8.32 47.13
N THR A 944 24.27 8.51 48.21
CA THR A 944 23.69 8.83 49.52
C THR A 944 22.86 10.12 49.47
N ALA A 945 22.00 10.31 50.48
CA ALA A 945 21.13 11.48 50.57
C ALA A 945 21.93 12.79 50.50
N GLY A 946 21.59 13.66 49.54
CA GLY A 946 22.32 14.91 49.29
C GLY A 946 23.57 14.75 48.42
N GLY A 947 23.81 13.59 47.80
CA GLY A 947 24.66 13.46 46.60
C GLY A 947 23.85 13.68 45.31
N PRO A 948 24.49 13.94 44.16
CA PRO A 948 23.78 14.36 42.94
C PRO A 948 22.64 13.45 42.48
N SER A 949 22.83 12.13 42.38
CA SER A 949 21.76 11.20 41.96
C SER A 949 20.72 10.88 43.06
N ASN A 950 20.81 11.55 44.22
CA ASN A 950 19.86 11.43 45.33
C ASN A 950 19.74 12.76 46.12
N ALA A 951 19.70 13.89 45.41
CA ALA A 951 19.79 15.22 46.02
C ALA A 951 18.70 15.49 47.09
N ALA A 952 17.49 14.94 46.89
CA ALA A 952 16.37 15.06 47.82
C ALA A 952 16.35 14.00 48.95
N GLY A 953 17.33 13.08 49.00
CA GLY A 953 17.42 12.02 50.02
C GLY A 953 16.30 10.99 50.03
N ARG A 954 15.46 10.96 48.99
CA ARG A 954 14.27 10.09 48.90
C ARG A 954 14.59 8.65 48.52
N LEU A 955 15.73 8.41 47.89
CA LEU A 955 16.15 7.07 47.45
C LEU A 955 16.95 6.39 48.57
N LYS A 956 16.63 5.12 48.85
CA LYS A 956 17.37 4.29 49.81
C LYS A 956 18.56 3.63 49.09
N SER A 957 19.69 4.32 49.01
CA SER A 957 20.90 3.87 48.30
C SER A 957 21.34 2.44 48.62
N ARG A 958 21.18 1.99 49.88
CA ARG A 958 21.51 0.63 50.34
C ARG A 958 20.48 -0.46 50.01
N LEU A 959 19.31 -0.12 49.45
CA LEU A 959 18.24 -1.09 49.23
C LEU A 959 18.60 -2.05 48.07
N GLY A 960 18.57 -3.35 48.33
CA GLY A 960 18.96 -4.38 47.36
C GLY A 960 20.47 -4.51 47.12
N GLN A 961 21.30 -3.77 47.85
CA GLN A 961 22.75 -3.76 47.65
C GLN A 961 23.48 -4.89 48.37
N ALA A 962 24.59 -5.34 47.78
CA ALA A 962 25.45 -6.35 48.37
C ALA A 962 26.18 -5.82 49.62
N VAL A 963 26.42 -6.69 50.60
CA VAL A 963 27.17 -6.36 51.82
C VAL A 963 28.58 -5.87 51.44
N GLY A 964 28.95 -4.67 51.90
CA GLY A 964 30.21 -4.00 51.55
C GLY A 964 30.08 -2.92 50.48
N MET A 965 28.94 -2.80 49.78
CA MET A 965 28.64 -1.62 48.98
C MET A 965 28.45 -0.41 49.89
N GLY A 966 29.29 0.61 49.70
CA GLY A 966 29.42 1.74 50.61
C GLY A 966 28.40 2.86 50.40
N ASP A 967 28.27 3.69 51.43
CA ASP A 967 27.55 4.97 51.40
C ASP A 967 28.34 6.02 50.57
N ASN A 968 28.44 5.77 49.26
CA ASN A 968 29.19 6.61 48.33
C ASN A 968 28.40 7.87 47.92
N LYS A 969 29.14 8.96 47.72
CA LYS A 969 28.70 10.20 47.08
C LYS A 969 29.72 10.58 46.01
N ARG A 970 29.31 11.28 44.95
CA ARG A 970 30.22 11.85 43.93
C ARG A 970 31.01 13.03 44.50
N GLU A 971 32.33 13.03 44.26
CA GLU A 971 33.30 13.97 44.86
C GLU A 971 34.35 14.53 43.87
N LEU A 972 34.43 13.96 42.65
CA LEU A 972 35.34 14.38 41.59
C LEU A 972 34.58 15.15 40.51
N SER A 973 35.28 16.04 39.79
CA SER A 973 34.81 16.61 38.52
C SER A 973 34.73 15.55 37.42
N THR A 974 34.07 15.85 36.31
CA THR A 974 33.82 14.89 35.24
C THR A 974 34.99 14.92 34.24
N ASN A 975 35.83 13.87 34.24
CA ASN A 975 37.20 13.93 33.68
C ASN A 975 37.56 12.72 32.80
N VAL A 976 38.62 12.87 31.98
CA VAL A 976 39.38 11.77 31.37
C VAL A 976 40.66 11.52 32.17
N TYR A 977 40.90 10.25 32.52
CA TYR A 977 42.07 9.79 33.25
C TYR A 977 42.91 8.82 32.43
N ARG A 978 44.20 8.73 32.75
CA ARG A 978 45.12 7.68 32.29
C ARG A 978 45.70 6.96 33.51
N VAL A 979 45.74 5.63 33.47
CA VAL A 979 46.51 4.81 34.43
C VAL A 979 47.75 4.30 33.71
N ASP A 980 48.93 4.62 34.22
CA ASP A 980 50.20 4.14 33.67
C ASP A 980 50.52 2.69 34.10
N PRO A 981 51.54 2.03 33.49
CA PRO A 981 51.91 0.66 33.85
C PRO A 981 52.37 0.43 35.31
N SER A 982 52.62 1.48 36.10
CA SER A 982 52.90 1.39 37.53
C SER A 982 51.65 1.45 38.41
N GLY A 983 50.47 1.67 37.81
CA GLY A 983 49.20 1.87 38.52
C GLY A 983 48.95 3.33 38.92
N LYS A 984 49.77 4.29 38.45
CA LYS A 984 49.56 5.70 38.75
C LYS A 984 48.44 6.27 37.88
N VAL A 985 47.40 6.79 38.53
CA VAL A 985 46.30 7.52 37.88
C VAL A 985 46.69 8.99 37.68
N GLU A 986 46.54 9.49 36.46
CA GLU A 986 46.82 10.87 36.05
C GLU A 986 45.57 11.50 35.41
N LEU A 987 45.26 12.76 35.76
CA LEU A 987 44.27 13.57 35.05
C LEU A 987 44.82 13.98 33.68
N VAL A 988 44.04 13.77 32.62
CA VAL A 988 44.46 14.05 31.23
C VAL A 988 43.60 15.13 30.59
N VAL A 989 42.27 15.05 30.74
CA VAL A 989 41.33 16.07 30.26
C VAL A 989 40.39 16.44 31.40
N GLY A 990 40.35 17.72 31.77
CA GLY A 990 39.44 18.24 32.79
C GLY A 990 38.04 18.57 32.27
N GLU A 991 37.07 18.67 33.18
CA GLU A 991 35.69 19.13 32.93
C GLU A 991 35.63 20.50 32.22
N ASP A 992 36.60 21.38 32.47
CA ASP A 992 36.77 22.68 31.79
C ASP A 992 37.16 22.54 30.30
N GLN A 993 37.84 21.45 29.96
CA GLN A 993 38.27 21.12 28.61
C GLN A 993 37.24 20.27 27.87
N VAL A 994 36.56 19.34 28.53
CA VAL A 994 35.45 18.56 27.98
C VAL A 994 34.45 18.32 29.12
N PRO A 995 33.32 19.05 29.16
CA PRO A 995 32.28 18.78 30.16
C PRO A 995 31.61 17.44 29.85
N ASP A 996 31.41 16.63 30.88
CA ASP A 996 30.83 15.28 30.86
C ASP A 996 31.48 14.36 29.81
N PRO A 997 32.79 14.09 29.96
CA PRO A 997 33.52 13.25 29.03
C PRO A 997 33.03 11.82 29.13
N ASN A 998 32.77 11.19 27.98
CA ASN A 998 32.11 9.90 27.86
C ASN A 998 32.84 8.93 26.93
N GLY A 999 32.37 8.70 25.69
CA GLY A 999 33.06 7.84 24.76
C GLY A 999 34.43 8.41 24.41
N LEU A 1000 35.44 7.53 24.34
CA LEU A 1000 36.77 7.91 23.90
C LEU A 1000 37.36 6.90 22.92
N ALA A 1001 38.18 7.42 22.00
CA ALA A 1001 38.94 6.64 21.05
C ALA A 1001 40.33 7.26 20.84
N LEU A 1002 41.30 6.43 20.51
CA LEU A 1002 42.62 6.84 20.04
C LEU A 1002 42.70 6.62 18.53
N SER A 1003 43.48 7.45 17.82
CA SER A 1003 43.79 7.20 16.41
C SER A 1003 44.64 5.93 16.23
N PRO A 1004 44.71 5.33 15.03
CA PRO A 1004 45.47 4.08 14.80
C PRO A 1004 46.99 4.23 15.03
N ASP A 1005 47.49 5.47 14.96
CA ASP A 1005 48.87 5.84 15.25
C ASP A 1005 49.06 6.40 16.67
N TYR A 1006 48.01 6.40 17.49
CA TYR A 1006 47.91 6.88 18.87
C TYR A 1006 48.28 8.37 19.10
N LYS A 1007 48.46 9.16 18.03
CA LYS A 1007 48.79 10.60 18.13
C LYS A 1007 47.59 11.52 18.37
N LYS A 1008 46.36 11.01 18.29
CA LYS A 1008 45.14 11.77 18.65
C LYS A 1008 44.30 11.03 19.66
N LEU A 1009 43.80 11.77 20.65
CA LEU A 1009 42.70 11.36 21.52
C LEU A 1009 41.42 12.06 21.07
N TYR A 1010 40.35 11.29 20.93
CA TYR A 1010 39.00 11.75 20.69
C TYR A 1010 38.16 11.53 21.95
N VAL A 1011 37.43 12.55 22.40
CA VAL A 1011 36.61 12.51 23.62
C VAL A 1011 35.25 13.14 23.35
N ILE A 1012 34.18 12.40 23.62
CA ILE A 1012 32.80 12.87 23.52
C ILE A 1012 32.38 13.58 24.80
N SER A 1013 31.70 14.72 24.66
CA SER A 1013 31.01 15.48 25.69
C SER A 1013 29.52 15.17 25.60
N THR A 1014 28.97 14.41 26.54
CA THR A 1014 27.54 14.02 26.53
C THR A 1014 26.65 15.10 27.16
N GLY A 1015 25.36 15.12 26.85
CA GLY A 1015 24.42 16.07 27.45
C GLY A 1015 24.14 15.79 28.93
N LYS A 1016 23.72 16.83 29.68
CA LYS A 1016 23.41 16.78 31.12
C LYS A 1016 22.58 15.56 31.51
N GLY A 1017 23.15 14.69 32.34
CA GLY A 1017 22.50 13.52 32.91
C GLY A 1017 21.87 13.78 34.29
N PRO A 1018 21.31 12.74 34.95
CA PRO A 1018 20.66 12.90 36.25
C PRO A 1018 21.65 12.85 37.44
N GLY A 1019 22.96 12.87 37.17
CA GLY A 1019 24.02 13.00 38.17
C GLY A 1019 24.64 14.41 38.22
N ASP A 1020 24.12 15.35 37.42
CA ASP A 1020 24.79 16.61 37.14
C ASP A 1020 24.47 17.77 38.07
N THR A 1021 25.52 18.36 38.63
CA THR A 1021 25.49 19.69 39.24
C THR A 1021 25.61 20.83 38.23
N GLY A 1022 26.28 20.61 37.08
CA GLY A 1022 26.53 21.63 36.05
C GLY A 1022 25.38 21.84 35.05
N PRO A 1023 25.58 22.69 34.02
CA PRO A 1023 24.69 22.75 32.84
C PRO A 1023 24.85 21.52 31.94
N GLY A 1024 25.94 20.77 32.14
CA GLY A 1024 26.35 19.58 31.39
C GLY A 1024 26.98 19.89 30.03
N GLY A 1025 27.43 18.84 29.36
CA GLY A 1025 27.94 18.89 27.98
C GLY A 1025 26.84 19.08 26.93
N LYS A 1026 27.24 19.00 25.65
CA LYS A 1026 26.38 19.37 24.50
C LYS A 1026 26.12 18.26 23.48
N GLY A 1027 26.67 17.06 23.65
CA GLY A 1027 26.69 16.02 22.61
C GLY A 1027 27.68 16.36 21.49
N GLU A 1028 28.89 16.78 21.84
CA GLU A 1028 29.96 17.22 20.92
C GLU A 1028 31.15 16.27 21.03
N MET A 1029 32.00 16.12 20.00
CA MET A 1029 33.29 15.42 20.15
C MET A 1029 34.45 16.39 19.98
N TYR A 1030 35.43 16.28 20.87
CA TYR A 1030 36.68 17.03 20.84
C TYR A 1030 37.83 16.10 20.47
N SER A 1031 38.81 16.65 19.75
CA SER A 1031 40.06 15.97 19.42
C SER A 1031 41.25 16.73 20.03
N PHE A 1032 42.27 15.97 20.44
CA PHE A 1032 43.49 16.46 21.07
C PHE A 1032 44.71 15.79 20.44
N ASP A 1033 45.79 16.54 20.26
CA ASP A 1033 47.07 16.00 19.82
C ASP A 1033 47.82 15.42 21.06
N VAL A 1034 48.17 14.13 21.02
CA VAL A 1034 48.83 13.38 22.11
C VAL A 1034 50.36 13.48 21.94
N GLY A 1035 51.04 14.05 22.93
CA GLY A 1035 52.49 14.17 22.96
C GLY A 1035 53.18 12.87 23.36
N THR A 1036 54.49 12.77 23.07
CA THR A 1036 55.34 11.62 23.43
C THR A 1036 55.53 11.42 24.94
N ASN A 1037 55.06 12.36 25.76
CA ASN A 1037 54.96 12.29 27.22
C ASN A 1037 53.55 11.91 27.70
N ASN A 1038 52.69 11.39 26.81
CA ASN A 1038 51.28 11.05 27.02
C ASN A 1038 50.39 12.21 27.53
N LYS A 1039 50.83 13.47 27.39
CA LYS A 1039 49.99 14.64 27.65
C LYS A 1039 49.25 15.08 26.39
N VAL A 1040 48.01 15.51 26.56
CA VAL A 1040 47.17 16.06 25.49
C VAL A 1040 47.39 17.56 25.28
N SER A 1041 47.15 18.01 24.05
CA SER A 1041 47.30 19.40 23.63
C SER A 1041 46.33 19.73 22.49
N ASN A 1042 46.31 20.99 22.03
CA ASN A 1042 45.63 21.42 20.80
C ASN A 1042 44.14 20.98 20.68
N ARG A 1043 43.35 21.12 21.76
CA ARG A 1043 41.89 20.88 21.76
C ARG A 1043 41.22 21.53 20.56
N LYS A 1044 40.59 20.73 19.70
CA LYS A 1044 39.76 21.16 18.57
C LYS A 1044 38.39 20.50 18.69
N LEU A 1045 37.31 21.23 18.40
CA LEU A 1045 36.02 20.61 18.12
C LEU A 1045 36.19 19.75 16.85
N PHE A 1046 35.84 18.47 16.93
CA PHE A 1046 35.85 17.55 15.78
C PHE A 1046 34.52 17.58 15.03
N SER A 1047 33.41 17.49 15.77
CA SER A 1047 32.06 17.61 15.23
C SER A 1047 31.07 17.97 16.34
N ASP A 1048 30.03 18.73 16.00
CA ASP A 1048 28.87 19.00 16.85
C ASP A 1048 27.72 18.00 16.64
N PHE A 1049 27.87 17.04 15.71
CA PHE A 1049 26.87 16.02 15.39
C PHE A 1049 25.47 16.57 15.07
N MET A 1050 25.39 17.79 14.53
CA MET A 1050 24.17 18.32 13.93
C MET A 1050 24.07 17.80 12.49
N ILE A 1051 23.16 16.85 12.27
CA ILE A 1051 22.93 16.24 10.95
C ILE A 1051 21.52 16.61 10.51
N ASP A 1052 21.38 17.30 9.36
CA ASP A 1052 20.11 17.72 8.78
C ASP A 1052 19.21 18.54 9.75
N GLY A 1053 19.81 19.23 10.72
CA GLY A 1053 19.11 19.97 11.79
C GLY A 1053 18.74 19.13 13.03
N VAL A 1054 18.99 17.83 13.03
CA VAL A 1054 18.78 16.92 14.17
C VAL A 1054 20.09 16.71 14.93
N LYS A 1055 20.04 16.90 16.25
CA LYS A 1055 21.15 16.59 17.14
C LYS A 1055 21.28 15.07 17.30
N CYS A 1056 22.34 14.51 16.74
CA CYS A 1056 22.65 13.09 16.77
C CYS A 1056 23.64 12.83 17.92
N GLY A 1057 23.14 12.78 19.16
CA GLY A 1057 24.00 12.68 20.35
C GLY A 1057 24.91 11.44 20.30
N PRO A 1058 26.25 11.62 20.23
CA PRO A 1058 27.16 10.49 20.21
C PRO A 1058 27.42 9.99 21.64
N ASP A 1059 27.75 8.70 21.76
CA ASP A 1059 28.02 8.04 23.03
C ASP A 1059 29.27 7.17 22.89
N GLY A 1060 29.19 5.85 22.65
CA GLY A 1060 30.37 5.03 22.31
C GLY A 1060 30.98 5.32 20.92
N VAL A 1061 32.32 5.37 20.85
CA VAL A 1061 33.09 5.68 19.62
C VAL A 1061 34.27 4.72 19.42
N ARG A 1062 34.54 4.31 18.18
CA ARG A 1062 35.69 3.48 17.80
C ARG A 1062 36.29 3.98 16.47
N CYS A 1063 37.60 3.78 16.29
CA CYS A 1063 38.33 4.18 15.08
C CYS A 1063 38.67 2.96 14.21
N ASP A 1064 38.60 3.10 12.88
CA ASP A 1064 39.09 2.10 11.93
C ASP A 1064 40.57 2.32 11.57
N VAL A 1065 41.19 1.34 10.89
CA VAL A 1065 42.61 1.37 10.50
C VAL A 1065 42.97 2.52 9.54
N ASP A 1066 41.98 3.05 8.82
CA ASP A 1066 42.13 4.18 7.89
C ASP A 1066 42.00 5.55 8.60
N GLY A 1067 41.63 5.54 9.89
CA GLY A 1067 41.52 6.71 10.75
C GLY A 1067 40.12 7.34 10.83
N ASN A 1068 39.08 6.72 10.23
CA ASN A 1068 37.72 7.22 10.34
C ASN A 1068 37.13 6.91 11.72
N LEU A 1069 36.27 7.79 12.20
CA LEU A 1069 35.59 7.69 13.49
C LEU A 1069 34.18 7.17 13.27
N TRP A 1070 33.89 6.01 13.84
CA TRP A 1070 32.58 5.39 13.87
C TRP A 1070 32.00 5.68 15.26
N CYS A 1071 30.90 6.41 15.32
CA CYS A 1071 30.26 6.85 16.55
C CYS A 1071 28.84 6.30 16.60
N SER A 1072 28.41 5.79 17.76
CA SER A 1072 26.98 5.56 18.00
C SER A 1072 26.19 6.87 17.89
N SER A 1073 24.87 6.76 17.76
CA SER A 1073 23.97 7.89 17.60
C SER A 1073 22.66 7.67 18.35
N ASN A 1074 22.37 8.61 19.24
CA ASN A 1074 21.13 8.78 19.96
C ASN A 1074 20.45 10.09 19.49
N ALA A 1075 19.39 9.96 18.69
CA ALA A 1075 18.58 11.08 18.21
C ALA A 1075 17.20 11.16 18.90
N GLY A 1076 17.05 10.52 20.08
CA GLY A 1076 15.80 10.48 20.82
C GLY A 1076 14.64 9.91 19.99
N ARG A 1077 13.64 10.76 19.71
CA ARG A 1077 12.46 10.37 18.90
C ARG A 1077 12.73 10.36 17.38
N ALA A 1078 13.81 10.97 16.91
CA ALA A 1078 14.15 11.01 15.49
C ALA A 1078 14.91 9.73 15.06
N VAL A 1079 14.27 8.57 15.22
CA VAL A 1079 14.89 7.23 15.09
C VAL A 1079 15.59 6.96 13.74
N GLY A 1080 15.22 7.65 12.65
CA GLY A 1080 15.96 7.61 11.37
C GLY A 1080 17.39 8.19 11.42
N TYR A 1081 17.81 8.75 12.55
CA TYR A 1081 19.19 9.18 12.84
C TYR A 1081 19.84 8.34 13.95
N SER A 1082 19.10 7.46 14.62
CA SER A 1082 19.66 6.51 15.59
C SER A 1082 20.40 5.38 14.88
N GLY A 1083 21.48 4.88 15.50
CA GLY A 1083 22.37 3.88 14.89
C GLY A 1083 23.83 4.31 14.98
N VAL A 1084 24.54 4.35 13.86
CA VAL A 1084 25.96 4.74 13.78
C VAL A 1084 26.16 5.85 12.75
N THR A 1085 26.97 6.84 13.10
CA THR A 1085 27.47 7.89 12.19
C THR A 1085 28.96 7.68 11.95
N VAL A 1086 29.41 7.90 10.72
CA VAL A 1086 30.79 7.62 10.29
C VAL A 1086 31.42 8.87 9.73
N TRP A 1087 32.58 9.24 10.25
CA TRP A 1087 33.23 10.54 10.05
C TRP A 1087 34.69 10.37 9.61
N SER A 1088 35.16 11.18 8.66
CA SER A 1088 36.58 11.18 8.26
C SER A 1088 37.49 11.74 9.38
N PRO A 1089 38.82 11.54 9.31
CA PRO A 1089 39.77 12.06 10.31
C PRO A 1089 39.73 13.58 10.52
N GLU A 1090 39.13 14.32 9.57
CA GLU A 1090 38.96 15.78 9.53
C GLU A 1090 37.60 16.25 10.09
N GLY A 1091 36.70 15.34 10.50
CA GLY A 1091 35.38 15.70 11.04
C GLY A 1091 34.27 15.81 9.99
N LYS A 1092 34.46 15.31 8.76
CA LYS A 1092 33.39 15.28 7.74
C LYS A 1092 32.52 14.03 7.90
N LEU A 1093 31.19 14.18 7.92
CA LEU A 1093 30.26 13.05 7.86
C LEU A 1093 30.37 12.37 6.49
N ILE A 1094 30.63 11.06 6.47
CA ILE A 1094 30.80 10.25 5.24
C ILE A 1094 29.77 9.12 5.11
N GLY A 1095 29.23 8.60 6.23
CA GLY A 1095 28.26 7.51 6.20
C GLY A 1095 27.33 7.47 7.43
N ARG A 1096 26.19 6.78 7.29
CA ARG A 1096 25.23 6.50 8.36
C ARG A 1096 24.75 5.05 8.27
N ILE A 1097 24.73 4.33 9.39
CA ILE A 1097 24.03 3.05 9.54
C ILE A 1097 22.83 3.31 10.45
N ARG A 1098 21.62 3.12 9.96
CA ARG A 1098 20.41 3.42 10.75
C ARG A 1098 19.90 2.17 11.48
N LEU A 1099 19.39 2.35 12.70
CA LEU A 1099 18.75 1.30 13.50
C LEU A 1099 17.32 1.73 13.91
N PRO A 1100 16.41 0.79 14.22
CA PRO A 1100 15.06 1.11 14.70
C PRO A 1100 15.02 1.54 16.18
N GLU A 1101 16.15 1.49 16.89
CA GLU A 1101 16.30 1.90 18.29
C GLU A 1101 17.62 2.65 18.51
N ILE A 1102 17.76 3.33 19.65
CA ILE A 1102 18.95 4.11 20.02
C ILE A 1102 20.17 3.19 20.14
N CYS A 1103 21.27 3.51 19.45
CA CYS A 1103 22.56 2.84 19.68
C CYS A 1103 23.30 3.53 20.82
N GLY A 1104 23.73 2.75 21.82
CA GLY A 1104 24.59 3.23 22.88
C GLY A 1104 26.07 3.17 22.48
N ASN A 1105 26.56 1.99 22.09
CA ASN A 1105 28.00 1.77 21.90
C ASN A 1105 28.29 0.68 20.86
N ILE A 1106 29.52 0.66 20.32
CA ILE A 1106 29.89 -0.14 19.15
C ILE A 1106 31.27 -0.81 19.30
N CYS A 1107 31.49 -1.90 18.56
CA CYS A 1107 32.74 -2.65 18.57
C CYS A 1107 33.07 -3.27 17.21
N PHE A 1108 34.34 -3.24 16.82
CA PHE A 1108 34.84 -4.00 15.66
C PHE A 1108 35.32 -5.39 16.11
N GLY A 1109 34.74 -6.44 15.52
CA GLY A 1109 35.06 -7.82 15.84
C GLY A 1109 34.94 -8.78 14.64
N GLY A 1110 34.82 -10.08 14.96
CA GLY A 1110 35.04 -11.17 14.02
C GLY A 1110 36.55 -11.42 13.77
N PRO A 1111 36.96 -12.58 13.21
CA PRO A 1111 38.37 -12.94 13.02
C PRO A 1111 39.21 -12.01 12.14
N LYS A 1112 38.56 -11.19 11.30
CA LYS A 1112 39.20 -10.15 10.47
C LYS A 1112 38.94 -8.73 10.98
N ARG A 1113 38.31 -8.60 12.17
CA ARG A 1113 37.95 -7.32 12.81
C ARG A 1113 37.10 -6.37 11.94
N ASN A 1114 36.41 -6.95 10.96
CA ASN A 1114 35.60 -6.27 9.94
C ASN A 1114 34.08 -6.50 10.13
N ARG A 1115 33.64 -6.92 11.32
CA ARG A 1115 32.23 -7.00 11.70
C ARG A 1115 31.95 -5.96 12.76
N LEU A 1116 31.18 -4.93 12.42
CA LEU A 1116 30.73 -3.91 13.36
C LEU A 1116 29.55 -4.45 14.17
N PHE A 1117 29.75 -4.60 15.48
CA PHE A 1117 28.70 -4.88 16.45
C PHE A 1117 28.18 -3.57 17.05
N MET A 1118 26.88 -3.50 17.29
CA MET A 1118 26.16 -2.31 17.73
C MET A 1118 25.24 -2.70 18.89
N ALA A 1119 25.60 -2.27 20.11
CA ALA A 1119 24.76 -2.41 21.29
C ALA A 1119 23.75 -1.25 21.29
N ALA A 1120 22.46 -1.58 21.17
CA ALA A 1120 21.42 -0.59 20.93
C ALA A 1120 20.20 -0.88 21.78
N SER A 1121 20.00 -0.05 22.82
CA SER A 1121 18.88 -0.08 23.75
C SER A 1121 18.56 -1.48 24.27
N GLN A 1122 17.64 -2.24 23.66
CA GLN A 1122 17.20 -3.55 24.14
C GLN A 1122 17.85 -4.73 23.39
N SER A 1123 18.69 -4.44 22.38
CA SER A 1123 19.15 -5.40 21.36
C SER A 1123 20.65 -5.32 21.04
N LEU A 1124 21.15 -6.39 20.43
CA LEU A 1124 22.47 -6.44 19.78
C LEU A 1124 22.30 -6.58 18.27
N TYR A 1125 22.88 -5.67 17.50
CA TYR A 1125 22.97 -5.74 16.03
C TYR A 1125 24.41 -5.98 15.57
N ALA A 1126 24.58 -6.48 14.35
CA ALA A 1126 25.86 -6.59 13.67
C ALA A 1126 25.75 -6.36 12.16
N LEU A 1127 26.82 -5.86 11.55
CA LEU A 1127 26.98 -5.62 10.11
C LEU A 1127 28.42 -5.97 9.70
N TYR A 1128 28.65 -6.56 8.53
CA TYR A 1128 29.99 -6.67 7.97
C TYR A 1128 30.37 -5.38 7.22
N VAL A 1129 31.63 -4.98 7.33
CA VAL A 1129 32.21 -3.78 6.72
C VAL A 1129 33.50 -4.13 5.95
N ALA A 1130 33.94 -3.20 5.11
CA ALA A 1130 35.08 -3.38 4.21
C ALA A 1130 36.42 -2.83 4.79
N THR A 1131 36.40 -2.27 5.99
CA THR A 1131 37.58 -1.86 6.78
C THR A 1131 37.69 -2.67 8.10
N GLN A 1132 38.69 -2.40 8.93
CA GLN A 1132 38.96 -3.09 10.20
C GLN A 1132 39.08 -2.10 11.35
N GLY A 1133 38.67 -2.48 12.57
CA GLY A 1133 38.88 -1.65 13.76
C GLY A 1133 40.37 -1.54 14.15
N ALA A 1134 40.78 -0.38 14.68
CA ALA A 1134 42.17 -0.12 15.08
C ALA A 1134 42.51 -0.61 16.50
N SER A 1135 41.76 -0.17 17.52
CA SER A 1135 41.94 -0.59 18.94
C SER A 1135 41.90 -2.13 19.08
N PRO A 1136 42.62 -2.77 20.02
CA PRO A 1136 42.68 -4.23 20.14
C PRO A 1136 41.33 -4.90 20.46
N GLY A 1137 41.28 -6.23 20.26
CA GLY A 1137 40.11 -7.09 20.46
C GLY A 1137 40.22 -8.39 19.67
#